data_AF-A0A936BQ91-F1
#
_entry.id   AF-A0A936BQ91-F1
#
_cell.length_a   1.000
_cell.length_b   1.000
_cell.length_c   1.000
_cell.angle_alpha   90.00
_cell.angle_beta   90.00
_cell.angle_gamma   90.00
#
_symmetry.space_group_name_H-M   'P 1'
#
loop_
_entity.id
_entity.type
_entity.pdbx_description
1 polymer ?
#
loop_
_entity_poly.entity_id
_entity_poly.type
_entity_poly.pdbx_seq_one_letter_code
_entity_poly.pdbx_strand_id
1 'polypeptide(L)'
;MTPLPRSSATPAHRREHDACGVGFVARATGERSHEIVRMALEAVARVAHRGAASIDNSGDGAGLLTQLPTRLFYREAYRLGLGLQPGQPFAVGFLFMPPGHDPLLAASDLVEAAIARNGMTFLGWRDVPHDLDALGPQARATCPAIRQVFIGRPATIHDDDAWERALYLLRRDLERDAEAQGLAPFYVCSLSCRTIVYKALLTGTRLPQFYPDLRYPEYESAVAVFHQRYSTNTLPSWPLAQPFRMIAHNGEINTLWGNRNAMLARENDLASPVWGNDIERLKPVIWPGGSDSAGFDNTMELLVRSGRDPLHTVMMLVPQAWERYPDVEPAVRDFYRFHAQIVEPWDGPAALAFTDGIIAGAATDRNGLRPCRYKVTRDQLVVAGSEVGLVDLDPRNVVESGRLGPCEYIAVDLTSGTVLRNMDVKRRVAGRQPYGQWCRDNMKVLEADRTASVALLGAEDLAPLQTAAGYGAEDLRFVLEAMGGTGLDPVWSMGDDAPIPPLAQRPSLYDFFRQRFAQVTNPPIDPLRESVVMSLRVHIGKHASFLVENPLHAKVLRVDHPILLDEEIRARRRPDPGPERPRPRRPAGTRPHAPRRRRGAAAPDRHGPPAPLRHRGRDGGCLRHPSHGHADRLRVRGGVPVARAAVGVGPVHAGRRAGARRPPERALRGGGPPAPCRGAQALPECRREGVAQDHVEDGDLGAALVLRRADLRDPRAGPRGGAALLPRHGVPGGRHRVRGDRRGRAGTPCCGVGRARRPRGPGLRPHPLPEGRRGARLVAAGGGGAAEGGGQRQGRQGRAHGCGHRLRPVPGVHRQGRGAPSHEPARPPGVPRRRGARPAGGGGADRGHPAALRLGGDVARGALP
;
A
#
# COMPACT_ATOMS: atom_id res chain seq x y z
N MET A 1 1.14 -62.51 -13.71
CA MET A 1 2.30 -61.74 -13.21
C MET A 1 2.71 -60.78 -14.30
N THR A 2 2.79 -59.47 -14.02
CA THR A 2 2.99 -58.44 -15.04
C THR A 2 4.33 -57.73 -14.80
N PRO A 3 5.24 -57.62 -15.78
CA PRO A 3 6.55 -57.02 -15.58
C PRO A 3 6.51 -55.49 -15.42
N LEU A 4 7.54 -54.94 -14.80
CA LEU A 4 7.63 -53.54 -14.37
C LEU A 4 7.73 -52.54 -15.55
N PRO A 5 7.12 -51.34 -15.43
CA PRO A 5 7.27 -50.27 -16.42
C PRO A 5 8.64 -49.59 -16.34
N ARG A 6 9.06 -48.95 -17.44
CA ARG A 6 10.34 -48.26 -17.59
C ARG A 6 10.35 -46.91 -16.85
N SER A 7 11.50 -46.51 -16.30
CA SER A 7 11.70 -45.20 -15.67
C SER A 7 11.95 -44.09 -16.70
N SER A 8 11.07 -43.10 -16.77
CA SER A 8 11.30 -41.88 -17.58
C SER A 8 10.49 -40.67 -17.08
N ALA A 9 11.00 -39.99 -16.04
CA ALA A 9 10.59 -38.62 -15.70
C ALA A 9 11.63 -37.96 -14.79
N THR A 10 12.54 -37.17 -15.38
CA THR A 10 13.26 -36.15 -14.60
C THR A 10 12.22 -35.17 -14.04
N PRO A 11 12.30 -34.72 -12.78
CA PRO A 11 11.33 -33.76 -12.25
C PRO A 11 11.33 -32.49 -13.12
N ALA A 12 10.22 -32.23 -13.80
CA ALA A 12 10.01 -30.95 -14.45
C ALA A 12 10.02 -29.88 -13.35
N HIS A 13 10.98 -28.95 -13.40
CA HIS A 13 11.05 -27.84 -12.45
C HIS A 13 9.70 -27.11 -12.45
N ARG A 14 8.93 -27.26 -11.37
CA ARG A 14 7.83 -26.34 -11.08
C ARG A 14 8.46 -24.95 -11.00
N ARG A 15 8.14 -24.10 -11.97
CA ARG A 15 8.47 -22.69 -11.89
C ARG A 15 7.62 -22.13 -10.75
N GLU A 16 8.26 -21.58 -9.74
CA GLU A 16 7.54 -20.85 -8.69
C GLU A 16 7.12 -19.51 -9.30
N HIS A 17 5.81 -19.39 -9.57
CA HIS A 17 5.23 -18.21 -10.21
C HIS A 17 5.01 -17.13 -9.16
N ASP A 18 6.00 -16.25 -9.01
CA ASP A 18 5.89 -15.10 -8.11
C ASP A 18 5.03 -13.98 -8.73
N ALA A 19 4.10 -13.45 -7.94
CA ALA A 19 2.91 -12.74 -8.40
C ALA A 19 3.18 -11.44 -9.20
N CYS A 20 2.19 -11.06 -10.02
CA CYS A 20 2.01 -9.77 -10.71
C CYS A 20 3.14 -9.31 -11.66
N GLY A 21 2.77 -8.52 -12.66
CA GLY A 21 3.68 -7.80 -13.55
C GLY A 21 3.49 -6.29 -13.38
N VAL A 22 4.57 -5.54 -13.14
CA VAL A 22 4.52 -4.07 -13.00
C VAL A 22 5.75 -3.42 -13.63
N GLY A 23 5.60 -2.18 -14.08
CA GLY A 23 6.74 -1.36 -14.52
C GLY A 23 6.33 -0.03 -15.14
N PHE A 24 7.33 0.69 -15.68
CA PHE A 24 7.14 1.89 -16.46
C PHE A 24 8.12 1.98 -17.64
N VAL A 25 7.71 2.73 -18.66
CA VAL A 25 8.55 3.20 -19.77
C VAL A 25 8.45 4.72 -19.81
N ALA A 26 9.58 5.42 -19.84
CA ALA A 26 9.61 6.88 -19.94
C ALA A 26 10.85 7.39 -20.69
N ARG A 27 10.70 8.40 -21.55
CA ARG A 27 11.83 9.10 -22.19
C ARG A 27 12.04 10.46 -21.52
N ALA A 28 13.22 10.68 -20.93
CA ALA A 28 13.47 11.83 -20.07
C ALA A 28 13.35 13.19 -20.77
N THR A 29 13.52 13.25 -22.09
CA THR A 29 13.39 14.47 -22.90
C THR A 29 11.98 15.08 -22.92
N GLY A 30 10.96 14.38 -22.42
CA GLY A 30 9.56 14.81 -22.51
C GLY A 30 8.94 14.63 -23.91
N GLU A 31 9.70 14.09 -24.86
CA GLU A 31 9.20 13.75 -26.20
C GLU A 31 8.06 12.72 -26.09
N ARG A 32 6.87 13.11 -26.56
CA ARG A 32 5.71 12.23 -26.61
C ARG A 32 5.69 11.48 -27.93
N SER A 33 5.53 10.16 -27.88
CA SER A 33 5.40 9.35 -29.09
C SER A 33 4.52 8.12 -28.84
N HIS A 34 4.05 7.50 -29.93
CA HIS A 34 3.41 6.18 -29.86
C HIS A 34 4.42 5.05 -29.57
N GLU A 35 5.73 5.31 -29.70
CA GLU A 35 6.79 4.34 -29.39
C GLU A 35 6.75 3.91 -27.92
N ILE A 36 6.60 4.88 -27.00
CA ILE A 36 6.49 4.64 -25.55
C ILE A 36 5.26 3.77 -25.23
N VAL A 37 4.12 4.06 -25.86
CA VAL A 37 2.87 3.31 -25.68
C VAL A 37 3.01 1.89 -26.21
N ARG A 38 3.57 1.72 -27.42
CA ARG A 38 3.88 0.41 -28.00
C ARG A 38 4.81 -0.41 -27.11
N MET A 39 5.85 0.20 -26.53
CA MET A 39 6.77 -0.47 -25.61
C MET A 39 6.11 -0.87 -24.28
N ALA A 40 5.20 -0.06 -23.74
CA ALA A 40 4.43 -0.43 -22.54
C ALA A 40 3.38 -1.53 -22.81
N LEU A 41 2.77 -1.54 -24.00
CA LEU A 41 1.90 -2.64 -24.46
C LEU A 41 2.68 -3.95 -24.67
N GLU A 42 3.88 -3.86 -25.24
CA GLU A 42 4.81 -4.98 -25.36
C GLU A 42 5.20 -5.53 -23.98
N ALA A 43 5.53 -4.64 -23.03
CA ALA A 43 5.88 -5.01 -21.67
C ALA A 43 4.72 -5.65 -20.90
N VAL A 44 3.50 -5.11 -20.97
CA VAL A 44 2.33 -5.68 -20.27
C VAL A 44 1.92 -7.04 -20.86
N ALA A 45 2.06 -7.21 -22.18
CA ALA A 45 1.87 -8.49 -22.84
C ALA A 45 2.93 -9.53 -22.42
N ARG A 46 4.20 -9.12 -22.30
CA ARG A 46 5.32 -10.00 -21.89
C ARG A 46 5.31 -10.40 -20.42
N VAL A 47 4.56 -9.73 -19.54
CA VAL A 47 4.37 -10.15 -18.13
C VAL A 47 3.06 -10.93 -17.88
N ALA A 48 2.32 -11.29 -18.93
CA ALA A 48 1.07 -12.04 -18.80
C ALA A 48 1.23 -13.38 -18.06
N HIS A 49 2.41 -14.01 -18.09
CA HIS A 49 2.72 -15.24 -17.33
C HIS A 49 2.86 -15.06 -15.80
N ARG A 50 2.71 -13.82 -15.31
CA ARG A 50 2.61 -13.47 -13.89
C ARG A 50 1.21 -13.06 -13.46
N GLY A 51 0.27 -12.94 -14.40
CA GLY A 51 -1.14 -12.78 -14.09
C GLY A 51 -1.84 -14.13 -13.93
N ALA A 52 -2.98 -14.14 -13.24
CA ALA A 52 -3.87 -15.29 -13.34
C ALA A 52 -4.71 -15.16 -14.61
N ALA A 53 -4.94 -16.28 -15.27
CA ALA A 53 -5.90 -16.42 -16.35
C ALA A 53 -6.87 -17.55 -15.98
N SER A 54 -8.16 -17.25 -16.00
CA SER A 54 -9.23 -18.22 -15.88
C SER A 54 -9.30 -19.09 -17.15
N ILE A 55 -9.89 -20.28 -17.01
CA ILE A 55 -10.11 -21.25 -18.10
C ILE A 55 -10.93 -20.64 -19.25
N ASP A 56 -11.75 -19.64 -18.96
CA ASP A 56 -12.58 -18.91 -19.94
C ASP A 56 -11.84 -17.74 -20.64
N ASN A 57 -10.53 -17.57 -20.41
CA ASN A 57 -9.69 -16.43 -20.82
C ASN A 57 -9.97 -15.09 -20.10
N SER A 58 -10.86 -15.05 -19.09
CA SER A 58 -10.93 -13.87 -18.19
C SER A 58 -9.63 -13.74 -17.39
N GLY A 59 -9.21 -12.51 -17.11
CA GLY A 59 -7.98 -12.23 -16.35
C GLY A 59 -8.21 -11.23 -15.22
N ASP A 60 -7.40 -11.31 -14.16
CA ASP A 60 -7.60 -10.58 -12.90
C ASP A 60 -7.47 -9.05 -12.99
N GLY A 61 -7.09 -8.54 -14.16
CA GLY A 61 -6.92 -7.13 -14.47
C GLY A 61 -5.60 -6.84 -15.17
N ALA A 62 -5.63 -6.07 -16.24
CA ALA A 62 -4.44 -5.45 -16.82
C ALA A 62 -4.75 -4.03 -17.32
N GLY A 63 -3.73 -3.18 -17.41
CA GLY A 63 -3.92 -1.79 -17.81
C GLY A 63 -2.63 -1.00 -18.05
N LEU A 64 -2.82 0.18 -18.65
CA LEU A 64 -1.82 1.24 -18.78
C LEU A 64 -2.34 2.54 -18.15
N LEU A 65 -1.44 3.28 -17.50
CA LEU A 65 -1.59 4.69 -17.14
C LEU A 65 -0.59 5.47 -17.99
N THR A 66 -1.07 6.45 -18.76
CA THR A 66 -0.26 7.28 -19.65
C THR A 66 -0.49 8.76 -19.35
N GLN A 67 0.34 9.66 -19.90
CA GLN A 67 -0.09 11.04 -20.08
C GLN A 67 -1.23 11.08 -21.12
N LEU A 68 -2.19 12.00 -20.98
CA LEU A 68 -3.30 12.17 -21.92
C LEU A 68 -2.82 12.30 -23.38
N PRO A 69 -3.30 11.47 -24.32
CA PRO A 69 -3.00 11.60 -25.74
C PRO A 69 -3.81 12.77 -26.35
N THR A 70 -3.35 13.99 -26.13
CA THR A 70 -4.04 15.21 -26.56
C THR A 70 -4.32 15.24 -28.06
N ARG A 71 -3.38 14.75 -28.89
CA ARG A 71 -3.54 14.65 -30.35
C ARG A 71 -4.73 13.77 -30.77
N LEU A 72 -4.84 12.56 -30.19
CA LEU A 72 -6.01 11.69 -30.35
C LEU A 72 -7.30 12.41 -29.89
N PHE A 73 -7.27 13.06 -28.73
CA PHE A 73 -8.47 13.65 -28.15
C PHE A 73 -8.96 14.93 -28.84
N TYR A 74 -8.09 15.76 -29.43
CA TYR A 74 -8.55 16.84 -30.33
C TYR A 74 -9.20 16.28 -31.60
N ARG A 75 -8.65 15.19 -32.19
CA ARG A 75 -9.25 14.50 -33.35
C ARG A 75 -10.65 13.97 -33.02
N GLU A 76 -10.79 13.30 -31.88
CA GLU A 76 -12.06 12.71 -31.45
C GLU A 76 -13.09 13.77 -31.04
N ALA A 77 -12.68 14.84 -30.33
CA ALA A 77 -13.57 15.95 -29.97
C ALA A 77 -14.09 16.71 -31.20
N TYR A 78 -13.25 16.89 -32.23
CA TYR A 78 -13.68 17.44 -33.53
C TYR A 78 -14.68 16.50 -34.22
N ARG A 79 -14.38 15.19 -34.28
CA ARG A 79 -15.28 14.17 -34.86
C ARG A 79 -16.64 14.09 -34.17
N LEU A 80 -16.69 14.40 -32.88
CA LEU A 80 -17.90 14.42 -32.04
C LEU A 80 -18.58 15.81 -31.96
N GLY A 81 -17.99 16.86 -32.55
CA GLY A 81 -18.55 18.21 -32.56
C GLY A 81 -18.45 18.99 -31.23
N LEU A 82 -17.60 18.56 -30.29
CA LEU A 82 -17.56 19.04 -28.89
C LEU A 82 -17.00 20.46 -28.68
N GLY A 83 -16.85 21.26 -29.74
CA GLY A 83 -16.35 22.65 -29.68
C GLY A 83 -14.88 22.85 -29.25
N LEU A 84 -14.21 21.82 -28.72
CA LEU A 84 -12.83 21.87 -28.21
C LEU A 84 -11.83 22.23 -29.32
N GLN A 85 -11.20 23.39 -29.19
CA GLN A 85 -10.23 23.88 -30.17
C GLN A 85 -8.84 23.26 -29.99
N PRO A 86 -8.05 23.06 -31.06
CA PRO A 86 -6.67 22.60 -30.96
C PRO A 86 -5.84 23.51 -30.02
N GLY A 87 -5.16 22.90 -29.05
CA GLY A 87 -4.38 23.61 -28.03
C GLY A 87 -5.18 24.19 -26.86
N GLN A 88 -6.51 24.14 -26.87
CA GLN A 88 -7.34 24.52 -25.72
C GLN A 88 -7.12 23.54 -24.56
N PRO A 89 -6.85 24.00 -23.31
CA PRO A 89 -6.71 23.12 -22.15
C PRO A 89 -8.02 22.41 -21.78
N PHE A 90 -7.94 21.10 -21.59
CA PHE A 90 -9.04 20.25 -21.17
C PHE A 90 -8.58 19.18 -20.18
N ALA A 91 -9.55 18.51 -19.56
CA ALA A 91 -9.38 17.30 -18.76
C ALA A 91 -10.29 16.19 -19.30
N VAL A 92 -9.94 14.94 -19.00
CA VAL A 92 -10.78 13.77 -19.32
C VAL A 92 -11.05 12.99 -18.04
N GLY A 93 -12.34 12.75 -17.78
CA GLY A 93 -12.77 11.67 -16.88
C GLY A 93 -12.90 10.38 -17.66
N PHE A 94 -12.29 9.29 -17.19
CA PHE A 94 -12.49 7.93 -17.70
C PHE A 94 -13.34 7.19 -16.68
N LEU A 95 -14.58 6.85 -17.04
CA LEU A 95 -15.57 6.30 -16.12
C LEU A 95 -16.03 4.90 -16.55
N PHE A 96 -16.12 4.01 -15.55
CA PHE A 96 -17.01 2.87 -15.55
C PHE A 96 -18.34 3.31 -14.95
N MET A 97 -19.44 3.04 -15.65
CA MET A 97 -20.80 3.42 -15.24
C MET A 97 -21.78 2.24 -15.40
N PRO A 98 -22.98 2.32 -14.80
CA PRO A 98 -23.94 1.22 -14.84
C PRO A 98 -24.37 0.89 -16.29
N PRO A 99 -24.47 -0.38 -16.67
CA PRO A 99 -25.00 -0.78 -17.97
C PRO A 99 -26.53 -0.65 -18.03
N GLY A 100 -27.07 -0.49 -19.24
CA GLY A 100 -28.50 -0.24 -19.49
C GLY A 100 -28.81 1.26 -19.66
N HIS A 101 -29.93 1.59 -20.31
CA HIS A 101 -30.22 2.96 -20.76
C HIS A 101 -30.43 3.93 -19.57
N ASP A 102 -31.46 3.71 -18.77
CA ASP A 102 -31.85 4.63 -17.69
C ASP A 102 -30.76 4.77 -16.59
N PRO A 103 -30.08 3.69 -16.14
CA PRO A 103 -28.97 3.80 -15.18
C PRO A 103 -27.77 4.57 -15.73
N LEU A 104 -27.49 4.46 -17.03
CA LEU A 104 -26.40 5.19 -17.70
C LEU A 104 -26.75 6.66 -17.91
N LEU A 105 -28.02 6.97 -18.18
CA LEU A 105 -28.53 8.34 -18.26
C LEU A 105 -28.41 9.02 -16.90
N ALA A 106 -28.95 8.41 -15.83
CA ALA A 106 -28.85 8.95 -14.48
C ALA A 106 -27.40 9.16 -14.02
N ALA A 107 -26.48 8.24 -14.37
CA ALA A 107 -25.05 8.41 -14.10
C ALA A 107 -24.40 9.52 -14.94
N SER A 108 -24.88 9.77 -16.16
CA SER A 108 -24.40 10.88 -17.01
C SER A 108 -24.91 12.23 -16.49
N ASP A 109 -26.20 12.33 -16.15
CA ASP A 109 -26.83 13.52 -15.57
C ASP A 109 -26.16 13.94 -14.25
N LEU A 110 -25.84 12.96 -13.39
CA LEU A 110 -25.07 13.17 -12.15
C LEU A 110 -23.70 13.81 -12.45
N VAL A 111 -22.98 13.28 -13.44
CA VAL A 111 -21.66 13.78 -13.81
C VAL A 111 -21.74 15.20 -14.35
N GLU A 112 -22.68 15.49 -15.24
CA GLU A 112 -22.89 16.83 -15.78
C GLU A 112 -23.28 17.85 -14.69
N ALA A 113 -24.20 17.48 -13.80
CA ALA A 113 -24.60 18.32 -12.67
C ALA A 113 -23.44 18.58 -11.69
N ALA A 114 -22.59 17.57 -11.42
CA ALA A 114 -21.43 17.72 -10.54
C ALA A 114 -20.31 18.58 -11.16
N ILE A 115 -20.09 18.48 -12.48
CA ILE A 115 -19.18 19.34 -13.26
C ILE A 115 -19.64 20.80 -13.15
N ALA A 116 -20.93 21.07 -13.43
CA ALA A 116 -21.50 22.42 -13.34
C ALA A 116 -21.43 22.99 -11.91
N ARG A 117 -21.77 22.19 -10.89
CA ARG A 117 -21.63 22.54 -9.46
C ARG A 117 -20.20 22.91 -9.05
N ASN A 118 -19.20 22.33 -9.69
CA ASN A 118 -17.79 22.63 -9.43
C ASN A 118 -17.26 23.83 -10.26
N GLY A 119 -18.14 24.57 -10.94
CA GLY A 119 -17.76 25.73 -11.77
C GLY A 119 -16.99 25.36 -13.03
N MET A 120 -17.10 24.11 -13.48
CA MET A 120 -16.37 23.56 -14.62
C MET A 120 -17.23 23.51 -15.89
N THR A 121 -16.60 23.61 -17.06
CA THR A 121 -17.31 23.54 -18.34
C THR A 121 -17.39 22.10 -18.81
N PHE A 122 -18.59 21.50 -18.83
CA PHE A 122 -18.84 20.28 -19.58
C PHE A 122 -18.70 20.56 -21.08
N LEU A 123 -17.92 19.74 -21.79
CA LEU A 123 -17.73 19.85 -23.25
C LEU A 123 -18.43 18.74 -24.02
N GLY A 124 -18.68 17.59 -23.38
CA GLY A 124 -19.40 16.47 -23.99
C GLY A 124 -18.91 15.10 -23.56
N TRP A 125 -19.60 14.07 -24.05
CA TRP A 125 -19.27 12.67 -23.88
C TRP A 125 -18.57 12.07 -25.09
N ARG A 126 -17.73 11.06 -24.83
CA ARG A 126 -17.20 10.11 -25.80
C ARG A 126 -17.42 8.70 -25.28
N ASP A 127 -18.24 7.93 -25.97
CA ASP A 127 -18.28 6.48 -25.77
C ASP A 127 -16.95 5.88 -26.21
N VAL A 128 -16.29 5.13 -25.32
CA VAL A 128 -14.92 4.63 -25.58
C VAL A 128 -15.01 3.44 -26.54
N PRO A 129 -14.33 3.46 -27.70
CA PRO A 129 -14.30 2.31 -28.58
C PRO A 129 -13.72 1.10 -27.85
N HIS A 130 -14.45 0.00 -27.81
CA HIS A 130 -13.98 -1.25 -27.20
C HIS A 130 -14.55 -2.51 -27.86
N ASP A 131 -13.82 -3.61 -27.75
CA ASP A 131 -14.13 -4.92 -28.36
C ASP A 131 -14.53 -5.95 -27.29
N LEU A 132 -15.82 -6.20 -27.11
CA LEU A 132 -16.34 -7.16 -26.13
C LEU A 132 -15.97 -8.63 -26.44
N ASP A 133 -15.53 -8.95 -27.65
CA ASP A 133 -15.05 -10.30 -28.03
C ASP A 133 -13.57 -10.51 -27.67
N ALA A 134 -12.88 -9.47 -27.16
CA ALA A 134 -11.57 -9.57 -26.52
C ALA A 134 -11.64 -10.04 -25.04
N LEU A 135 -12.85 -10.09 -24.45
CA LEU A 135 -13.09 -10.47 -23.06
C LEU A 135 -13.48 -11.95 -22.91
N GLY A 136 -13.02 -12.58 -21.83
CA GLY A 136 -13.60 -13.84 -21.38
C GLY A 136 -15.04 -13.67 -20.86
N PRO A 137 -15.89 -14.71 -20.92
CA PRO A 137 -17.29 -14.68 -20.45
C PRO A 137 -17.53 -14.01 -19.08
N GLN A 138 -16.72 -14.30 -18.05
CA GLN A 138 -16.91 -13.69 -16.72
C GLN A 138 -16.61 -12.17 -16.73
N ALA A 139 -15.53 -11.76 -17.39
CA ALA A 139 -15.19 -10.35 -17.57
C ALA A 139 -16.25 -9.60 -18.38
N ARG A 140 -16.78 -10.24 -19.46
CA ARG A 140 -17.84 -9.69 -20.32
C ARG A 140 -19.15 -9.52 -19.57
N ALA A 141 -19.56 -10.52 -18.78
CA ALA A 141 -20.79 -10.48 -17.99
C ALA A 141 -20.78 -9.40 -16.89
N THR A 142 -19.60 -8.94 -16.48
CA THR A 142 -19.40 -7.88 -15.49
C THR A 142 -18.96 -6.54 -16.09
N CYS A 143 -18.92 -6.43 -17.43
CA CYS A 143 -18.41 -5.24 -18.11
C CYS A 143 -19.30 -4.02 -17.85
N PRO A 144 -18.77 -2.92 -17.29
CA PRO A 144 -19.50 -1.67 -17.14
C PRO A 144 -19.69 -0.96 -18.48
N ALA A 145 -20.57 0.04 -18.53
CA ALA A 145 -20.54 1.03 -19.59
C ALA A 145 -19.26 1.87 -19.47
N ILE A 146 -18.51 2.03 -20.57
CA ILE A 146 -17.20 2.72 -20.57
C ILE A 146 -17.32 4.01 -21.37
N ARG A 147 -17.35 5.15 -20.67
CA ARG A 147 -17.42 6.48 -21.29
C ARG A 147 -16.32 7.41 -20.80
N GLN A 148 -15.96 8.36 -21.64
CA GLN A 148 -15.09 9.48 -21.33
C GLN A 148 -15.90 10.79 -21.31
N VAL A 149 -15.68 11.63 -20.31
CA VAL A 149 -16.24 13.00 -20.26
C VAL A 149 -15.14 14.03 -20.49
N PHE A 150 -15.40 14.99 -21.37
CA PHE A 150 -14.49 16.09 -21.67
C PHE A 150 -14.87 17.32 -20.85
N ILE A 151 -13.88 17.92 -20.18
CA ILE A 151 -14.09 19.06 -19.27
C ILE A 151 -13.13 20.19 -19.61
N GLY A 152 -13.65 21.39 -19.85
CA GLY A 152 -12.88 22.61 -20.08
C GLY A 152 -12.38 23.21 -18.76
N ARG A 153 -11.15 23.76 -18.77
CA ARG A 153 -10.57 24.45 -17.60
C ARG A 153 -11.35 25.74 -17.29
N PRO A 154 -11.80 25.96 -16.04
CA PRO A 154 -12.40 27.23 -15.62
C PRO A 154 -11.46 28.41 -15.86
N ALA A 155 -12.01 29.54 -16.29
CA ALA A 155 -11.22 30.76 -16.54
C ALA A 155 -10.51 31.32 -15.29
N THR A 156 -10.91 30.89 -14.09
CA THR A 156 -10.30 31.23 -12.79
C THR A 156 -9.09 30.37 -12.42
N ILE A 157 -8.81 29.30 -13.18
CA ILE A 157 -7.72 28.36 -12.90
C ILE A 157 -6.68 28.50 -14.02
N HIS A 158 -5.45 28.83 -13.63
CA HIS A 158 -4.38 29.14 -14.58
C HIS A 158 -3.33 28.01 -14.63
N ASP A 159 -2.87 27.51 -13.49
CA ASP A 159 -1.92 26.41 -13.40
C ASP A 159 -2.57 25.01 -13.44
N ASP A 160 -1.79 24.04 -13.90
CA ASP A 160 -2.21 22.65 -14.00
C ASP A 160 -2.40 21.99 -12.63
N ASP A 161 -1.63 22.35 -11.61
CA ASP A 161 -1.76 21.73 -10.28
C ASP A 161 -3.05 22.16 -9.57
N ALA A 162 -3.48 23.42 -9.72
CA ALA A 162 -4.79 23.88 -9.30
C ALA A 162 -5.91 23.19 -10.07
N TRP A 163 -5.71 22.92 -11.37
CA TRP A 163 -6.70 22.19 -12.16
C TRP A 163 -6.82 20.73 -11.71
N GLU A 164 -5.70 20.04 -11.48
CA GLU A 164 -5.66 18.70 -10.89
C GLU A 164 -6.29 18.64 -9.48
N ARG A 165 -6.07 19.66 -8.64
CA ARG A 165 -6.72 19.77 -7.31
C ARG A 165 -8.24 19.90 -7.43
N ALA A 166 -8.73 20.72 -8.35
CA ALA A 166 -10.16 20.89 -8.59
C ALA A 166 -10.80 19.62 -9.18
N LEU A 167 -10.11 18.92 -10.10
CA LEU A 167 -10.54 17.65 -10.67
C LEU A 167 -10.57 16.51 -9.63
N TYR A 168 -9.64 16.51 -8.68
CA TYR A 168 -9.69 15.61 -7.52
C TYR A 168 -10.95 15.87 -6.68
N LEU A 169 -11.25 17.13 -6.34
CA LEU A 169 -12.48 17.50 -5.61
C LEU A 169 -13.75 17.10 -6.36
N LEU A 170 -13.82 17.33 -7.68
CA LEU A 170 -14.91 16.83 -8.52
C LEU A 170 -15.03 15.30 -8.44
N ARG A 171 -13.92 14.54 -8.55
CA ARG A 171 -13.97 13.07 -8.44
C ARG A 171 -14.53 12.61 -7.10
N ARG A 172 -14.18 13.27 -6.00
CA ARG A 172 -14.67 12.94 -4.66
C ARG A 172 -16.14 13.28 -4.47
N ASP A 173 -16.63 14.33 -5.11
CA ASP A 173 -18.06 14.57 -5.23
C ASP A 173 -18.76 13.48 -6.06
N LEU A 174 -18.24 13.14 -7.25
CA LEU A 174 -18.82 12.10 -8.12
C LEU A 174 -18.93 10.74 -7.42
N GLU A 175 -17.85 10.28 -6.79
CA GLU A 175 -17.80 8.99 -6.09
C GLU A 175 -18.84 8.92 -4.96
N ARG A 176 -18.93 9.98 -4.14
CA ARG A 176 -19.85 10.08 -3.00
C ARG A 176 -21.31 10.24 -3.44
N ASP A 177 -21.57 11.09 -4.43
CA ASP A 177 -22.92 11.39 -4.89
C ASP A 177 -23.53 10.19 -5.67
N ALA A 178 -22.70 9.40 -6.35
CA ALA A 178 -23.11 8.15 -7.01
C ALA A 178 -23.39 7.02 -6.00
N GLU A 179 -22.57 6.89 -4.95
CA GLU A 179 -22.83 5.98 -3.83
C GLU A 179 -24.16 6.33 -3.13
N ALA A 180 -24.41 7.62 -2.87
CA ALA A 180 -25.65 8.10 -2.27
C ALA A 180 -26.91 7.86 -3.14
N GLN A 181 -26.75 7.73 -4.45
CA GLN A 181 -27.83 7.40 -5.40
C GLN A 181 -27.92 5.89 -5.73
N GLY A 182 -27.04 5.05 -5.17
CA GLY A 182 -27.02 3.62 -5.43
C GLY A 182 -26.60 3.23 -6.85
N LEU A 183 -25.91 4.12 -7.58
CA LEU A 183 -25.49 3.90 -8.96
C LEU A 183 -24.29 2.94 -9.01
N ALA A 184 -24.57 1.64 -9.12
CA ALA A 184 -23.55 0.59 -9.18
C ALA A 184 -23.64 -0.20 -10.50
N PRO A 185 -22.50 -0.52 -11.16
CA PRO A 185 -21.14 -0.05 -10.89
C PRO A 185 -20.90 1.39 -11.38
N PHE A 186 -20.46 2.30 -10.50
CA PHE A 186 -19.90 3.60 -10.87
C PHE A 186 -18.49 3.73 -10.30
N TYR A 187 -17.50 4.01 -11.15
CA TYR A 187 -16.10 4.15 -10.73
C TYR A 187 -15.29 5.02 -11.70
N VAL A 188 -14.64 6.05 -11.17
CA VAL A 188 -13.78 6.96 -11.94
C VAL A 188 -12.36 6.38 -11.98
N CYS A 189 -11.94 5.83 -13.11
CA CYS A 189 -10.59 5.26 -13.29
C CYS A 189 -9.51 6.34 -13.16
N SER A 190 -9.73 7.46 -13.85
CA SER A 190 -8.89 8.66 -13.81
C SER A 190 -9.76 9.88 -14.11
N LEU A 191 -9.48 11.03 -13.49
CA LEU A 191 -10.07 12.32 -13.82
C LEU A 191 -8.98 13.38 -13.66
N SER A 192 -8.40 13.81 -14.79
CA SER A 192 -7.15 14.58 -14.81
C SER A 192 -6.99 15.36 -16.12
N CYS A 193 -6.18 16.40 -16.09
CA CYS A 193 -5.64 17.14 -17.23
C CYS A 193 -4.19 16.76 -17.58
N ARG A 194 -3.59 15.79 -16.86
CA ARG A 194 -2.25 15.25 -17.12
C ARG A 194 -2.28 13.78 -17.54
N THR A 195 -2.99 12.91 -16.82
CA THR A 195 -2.93 11.44 -16.96
C THR A 195 -4.26 10.79 -17.33
N ILE A 196 -4.21 9.58 -17.87
CA ILE A 196 -5.39 8.75 -18.14
C ILE A 196 -5.08 7.26 -17.94
N VAL A 197 -6.06 6.51 -17.45
CA VAL A 197 -5.95 5.07 -17.16
C VAL A 197 -6.88 4.27 -18.06
N TYR A 198 -6.30 3.38 -18.87
CA TYR A 198 -7.02 2.37 -19.67
C TYR A 198 -6.78 0.99 -19.02
N LYS A 199 -7.81 0.38 -18.42
CA LYS A 199 -7.70 -0.91 -17.72
C LYS A 199 -8.95 -1.78 -17.89
N ALA A 200 -8.79 -3.10 -17.87
CA ALA A 200 -9.89 -4.06 -18.07
C ALA A 200 -9.61 -5.42 -17.40
N LEU A 201 -10.65 -6.23 -17.18
CA LEU A 201 -10.53 -7.61 -16.66
C LEU A 201 -10.10 -8.61 -17.76
N LEU A 202 -8.84 -8.52 -18.15
CA LEU A 202 -8.24 -9.36 -19.18
C LEU A 202 -6.75 -9.59 -18.90
N THR A 203 -6.11 -10.43 -19.72
CA THR A 203 -4.65 -10.57 -19.75
C THR A 203 -4.04 -9.50 -20.65
N GLY A 204 -2.85 -8.98 -20.29
CA GLY A 204 -2.23 -7.82 -20.94
C GLY A 204 -2.05 -7.92 -22.46
N THR A 205 -1.93 -9.15 -22.99
CA THR A 205 -1.91 -9.46 -24.43
C THR A 205 -3.18 -9.04 -25.18
N ARG A 206 -4.34 -9.02 -24.50
CA ARG A 206 -5.65 -8.63 -25.06
C ARG A 206 -5.97 -7.14 -24.93
N LEU A 207 -5.24 -6.40 -24.08
CA LEU A 207 -5.54 -4.99 -23.80
C LEU A 207 -5.62 -4.08 -25.05
N PRO A 208 -4.70 -4.15 -26.05
CA PRO A 208 -4.85 -3.35 -27.26
C PRO A 208 -5.94 -3.87 -28.20
N GLN A 209 -6.33 -5.16 -28.13
CA GLN A 209 -7.52 -5.66 -28.83
C GLN A 209 -8.76 -4.98 -28.22
N PHE A 210 -8.94 -5.11 -26.90
CA PHE A 210 -10.07 -4.55 -26.17
C PHE A 210 -10.21 -3.04 -26.31
N TYR A 211 -9.10 -2.27 -26.33
CA TYR A 211 -9.12 -0.82 -26.57
C TYR A 211 -8.39 -0.45 -27.87
N PRO A 212 -9.10 -0.32 -29.01
CA PRO A 212 -8.56 0.19 -30.27
C PRO A 212 -7.81 1.52 -30.18
N ASP A 213 -8.18 2.40 -29.24
CA ASP A 213 -7.46 3.67 -28.98
C ASP A 213 -5.95 3.46 -28.82
N LEU A 214 -5.54 2.40 -28.11
CA LEU A 214 -4.14 2.07 -27.81
C LEU A 214 -3.34 1.62 -29.04
N ARG A 215 -3.97 1.48 -30.21
CA ARG A 215 -3.34 1.15 -31.51
C ARG A 215 -3.19 2.34 -32.45
N TYR A 216 -3.77 3.51 -32.14
CA TYR A 216 -3.70 4.67 -33.03
C TYR A 216 -2.37 5.43 -32.86
N PRO A 217 -1.65 5.78 -33.95
CA PRO A 217 -0.41 6.55 -33.87
C PRO A 217 -0.54 7.91 -33.16
N GLU A 218 -1.73 8.52 -33.14
CA GLU A 218 -1.99 9.76 -32.41
C GLU A 218 -2.14 9.57 -30.89
N TYR A 219 -2.12 8.32 -30.40
CA TYR A 219 -1.97 8.03 -28.98
C TYR A 219 -0.48 8.16 -28.61
N GLU A 220 -0.07 9.40 -28.34
CA GLU A 220 1.31 9.80 -28.05
C GLU A 220 1.51 10.08 -26.55
N SER A 221 2.58 9.56 -25.95
CA SER A 221 2.93 9.81 -24.54
C SER A 221 4.44 9.77 -24.33
N ALA A 222 4.95 10.49 -23.33
CA ALA A 222 6.37 10.43 -22.92
C ALA A 222 6.58 9.46 -21.74
N VAL A 223 5.50 9.04 -21.07
CA VAL A 223 5.45 8.16 -19.90
C VAL A 223 4.30 7.18 -20.04
N ALA A 224 4.56 5.91 -19.75
CA ALA A 224 3.54 4.88 -19.59
C ALA A 224 3.91 3.94 -18.41
N VAL A 225 3.04 3.85 -17.41
CA VAL A 225 3.08 2.84 -16.32
C VAL A 225 2.15 1.69 -16.71
N PHE A 226 2.57 0.44 -16.51
CA PHE A 226 1.80 -0.75 -16.90
C PHE A 226 1.66 -1.76 -15.76
N HIS A 227 0.57 -2.53 -15.78
CA HIS A 227 0.31 -3.58 -14.80
C HIS A 227 -0.42 -4.80 -15.37
N GLN A 228 -0.06 -5.97 -14.88
CA GLN A 228 -0.80 -7.23 -14.98
C GLN A 228 -1.02 -7.77 -13.56
N ARG A 229 -2.27 -7.99 -13.19
CA ARG A 229 -2.69 -8.45 -11.86
C ARG A 229 -2.74 -9.97 -11.77
N TYR A 230 -2.47 -10.46 -10.56
CA TYR A 230 -2.82 -11.76 -10.02
C TYR A 230 -3.57 -11.50 -8.70
N SER A 231 -4.65 -12.22 -8.44
CA SER A 231 -5.55 -12.01 -7.30
C SER A 231 -5.53 -13.23 -6.38
N THR A 232 -4.88 -13.11 -5.22
CA THR A 232 -4.91 -14.14 -4.17
C THR A 232 -6.03 -13.89 -3.14
N ASN A 233 -6.37 -12.63 -2.87
CA ASN A 233 -7.16 -12.23 -1.70
C ASN A 233 -8.48 -11.52 -2.02
N THR A 234 -8.80 -11.26 -3.30
CA THR A 234 -10.08 -10.65 -3.69
C THR A 234 -10.66 -11.36 -4.90
N LEU A 235 -11.98 -11.28 -5.06
CA LEU A 235 -12.59 -11.55 -6.37
C LEU A 235 -12.09 -10.52 -7.40
N PRO A 236 -11.90 -10.89 -8.68
CA PRO A 236 -11.63 -9.94 -9.75
C PRO A 236 -12.79 -8.96 -9.94
N SER A 237 -12.50 -7.66 -10.02
CA SER A 237 -13.50 -6.64 -10.34
C SER A 237 -12.88 -5.49 -11.11
N TRP A 238 -13.65 -4.89 -12.03
CA TRP A 238 -13.18 -3.83 -12.92
C TRP A 238 -12.50 -2.64 -12.19
N PRO A 239 -13.04 -2.14 -11.05
CA PRO A 239 -12.35 -1.11 -10.24
C PRO A 239 -10.98 -1.52 -9.70
N LEU A 240 -10.78 -2.81 -9.36
CA LEU A 240 -9.57 -3.35 -8.72
C LEU A 240 -8.49 -3.81 -9.70
N ALA A 241 -8.78 -3.83 -11.00
CA ALA A 241 -7.74 -3.85 -12.03
C ALA A 241 -6.77 -2.67 -11.83
N GLN A 242 -5.53 -2.80 -12.28
CA GLN A 242 -4.49 -1.78 -12.13
C GLN A 242 -3.93 -1.34 -13.51
N PRO A 243 -3.27 -0.18 -13.63
CA PRO A 243 -2.94 0.80 -12.57
C PRO A 243 -4.14 1.48 -11.88
N PHE A 244 -3.85 2.15 -10.76
CA PHE A 244 -4.73 3.13 -10.14
C PHE A 244 -4.38 4.55 -10.63
N ARG A 245 -4.63 5.61 -9.84
CA ARG A 245 -4.59 7.01 -10.31
C ARG A 245 -3.16 7.57 -10.35
N MET A 246 -2.32 7.13 -9.41
CA MET A 246 -0.92 7.54 -9.25
C MET A 246 0.05 6.35 -9.33
N ILE A 247 -0.41 5.13 -8.98
CA ILE A 247 0.47 3.96 -8.84
C ILE A 247 0.00 2.70 -9.58
N ALA A 248 0.96 1.82 -9.82
CA ALA A 248 0.80 0.39 -10.04
C ALA A 248 1.69 -0.36 -9.02
N HIS A 249 1.17 -1.45 -8.45
CA HIS A 249 1.80 -2.18 -7.35
C HIS A 249 1.81 -3.68 -7.63
N ASN A 250 3.01 -4.27 -7.66
CA ASN A 250 3.21 -5.70 -7.46
C ASN A 250 3.61 -5.90 -6.00
N GLY A 251 2.77 -6.55 -5.20
CA GLY A 251 3.04 -6.73 -3.78
C GLY A 251 1.82 -7.02 -2.94
N GLU A 252 2.00 -6.96 -1.62
CA GLU A 252 0.92 -7.00 -0.62
C GLU A 252 1.32 -6.20 0.62
N ILE A 253 0.52 -5.19 0.97
CA ILE A 253 0.80 -4.32 2.11
C ILE A 253 0.29 -4.97 3.41
N ASN A 254 1.14 -5.75 4.08
CA ASN A 254 0.77 -6.52 5.26
C ASN A 254 0.43 -5.66 6.50
N THR A 255 0.81 -4.38 6.52
CA THR A 255 0.45 -3.40 7.56
C THR A 255 -0.94 -2.77 7.37
N LEU A 256 -1.69 -3.10 6.31
CA LEU A 256 -2.91 -2.42 5.85
C LEU A 256 -3.90 -2.01 6.97
N TRP A 257 -4.19 -2.90 7.92
CA TRP A 257 -5.15 -2.62 8.99
C TRP A 257 -4.65 -1.56 9.99
N GLY A 258 -3.34 -1.48 10.22
CA GLY A 258 -2.72 -0.38 10.96
C GLY A 258 -2.89 0.93 10.20
N ASN A 259 -2.50 0.93 8.93
CA ASN A 259 -2.48 2.12 8.07
C ASN A 259 -3.90 2.69 7.85
N ARG A 260 -4.91 1.83 7.61
CA ARG A 260 -6.32 2.22 7.50
C ARG A 260 -6.83 2.87 8.79
N ASN A 261 -6.56 2.27 9.95
CA ASN A 261 -7.00 2.81 11.25
C ASN A 261 -6.28 4.11 11.61
N ALA A 262 -4.99 4.23 11.28
CA ALA A 262 -4.20 5.44 11.52
C ALA A 262 -4.59 6.58 10.56
N MET A 263 -4.91 6.29 9.30
CA MET A 263 -5.52 7.25 8.38
C MET A 263 -6.89 7.74 8.88
N LEU A 264 -7.78 6.83 9.29
CA LEU A 264 -9.09 7.18 9.87
C LEU A 264 -8.93 8.05 11.14
N ALA A 265 -7.91 7.81 11.97
CA ALA A 265 -7.60 8.66 13.10
C ALA A 265 -7.14 10.07 12.65
N ARG A 266 -6.28 10.16 11.62
CA ARG A 266 -5.78 11.42 11.04
C ARG A 266 -6.86 12.26 10.36
N GLU A 267 -7.96 11.68 9.88
CA GLU A 267 -9.02 12.41 9.13
C GLU A 267 -9.57 13.64 9.86
N ASN A 268 -9.57 13.64 11.20
CA ASN A 268 -10.02 14.78 12.01
C ASN A 268 -8.97 15.90 12.14
N ASP A 269 -7.68 15.59 11.97
CA ASP A 269 -6.55 16.53 12.00
C ASP A 269 -6.05 16.88 10.57
N LEU A 270 -6.83 16.59 9.51
CA LEU A 270 -6.49 16.98 8.13
C LEU A 270 -6.73 18.48 7.89
N ALA A 271 -5.67 19.20 7.54
CA ALA A 271 -5.68 20.59 7.14
C ALA A 271 -4.47 20.89 6.24
N SER A 272 -4.69 21.63 5.15
CA SER A 272 -3.61 22.21 4.34
C SER A 272 -4.08 23.53 3.73
N PRO A 273 -3.21 24.56 3.59
CA PRO A 273 -3.58 25.83 2.95
C PRO A 273 -4.16 25.69 1.55
N VAL A 274 -3.77 24.64 0.80
CA VAL A 274 -4.28 24.40 -0.58
C VAL A 274 -5.70 23.83 -0.64
N TRP A 275 -6.24 23.40 0.51
CA TRP A 275 -7.62 22.86 0.61
C TRP A 275 -8.56 23.76 1.40
N GLY A 276 -8.07 24.48 2.42
CA GLY A 276 -8.95 25.25 3.31
C GLY A 276 -10.07 24.38 3.89
N ASN A 277 -11.32 24.75 3.60
CA ASN A 277 -12.51 24.00 4.03
C ASN A 277 -12.87 22.82 3.09
N ASP A 278 -12.37 22.78 1.86
CA ASP A 278 -12.65 21.69 0.91
C ASP A 278 -12.04 20.35 1.35
N ILE A 279 -11.16 20.35 2.35
CA ILE A 279 -10.59 19.14 2.96
C ILE A 279 -11.66 18.17 3.49
N GLU A 280 -12.83 18.67 3.89
CA GLU A 280 -13.96 17.82 4.32
C GLU A 280 -14.57 17.02 3.16
N ARG A 281 -14.53 17.54 1.92
CA ARG A 281 -15.05 16.87 0.71
C ARG A 281 -14.20 15.68 0.28
N LEU A 282 -12.95 15.61 0.73
CA LEU A 282 -12.03 14.51 0.39
C LEU A 282 -12.27 13.26 1.26
N LYS A 283 -12.91 13.40 2.42
CA LYS A 283 -13.11 12.35 3.44
C LYS A 283 -14.33 11.45 3.10
N PRO A 284 -14.33 10.15 3.48
CA PRO A 284 -13.22 9.40 4.06
C PRO A 284 -12.14 9.11 2.99
N VAL A 285 -10.88 9.31 3.32
CA VAL A 285 -9.76 9.31 2.35
C VAL A 285 -9.57 7.94 1.70
N ILE A 286 -9.62 6.88 2.51
CA ILE A 286 -9.47 5.50 2.04
C ILE A 286 -10.83 4.97 1.59
N TRP A 287 -10.93 4.50 0.34
CA TRP A 287 -12.11 3.76 -0.12
C TRP A 287 -12.23 2.42 0.63
N PRO A 288 -13.29 2.16 1.43
CA PRO A 288 -13.35 0.99 2.30
C PRO A 288 -13.32 -0.35 1.55
N GLY A 289 -14.03 -0.43 0.42
CA GLY A 289 -14.07 -1.59 -0.49
C GLY A 289 -12.88 -1.70 -1.45
N GLY A 290 -11.88 -0.80 -1.33
CA GLY A 290 -10.65 -0.88 -2.12
C GLY A 290 -9.72 -2.00 -1.65
N SER A 291 -8.78 -2.39 -2.51
CA SER A 291 -7.66 -3.25 -2.12
C SER A 291 -6.66 -2.53 -1.19
N ASP A 292 -5.63 -3.25 -0.77
CA ASP A 292 -4.45 -2.70 -0.08
C ASP A 292 -3.81 -1.55 -0.89
N SER A 293 -3.62 -1.81 -2.17
CA SER A 293 -2.99 -0.99 -3.19
C SER A 293 -3.82 0.23 -3.53
N ALA A 294 -5.16 0.10 -3.53
CA ALA A 294 -6.06 1.24 -3.67
C ALA A 294 -5.96 2.19 -2.46
N GLY A 295 -5.79 1.67 -1.25
CA GLY A 295 -5.58 2.50 -0.05
C GLY A 295 -4.26 3.27 -0.09
N PHE A 296 -3.20 2.66 -0.62
CA PHE A 296 -1.93 3.35 -0.87
C PHE A 296 -2.09 4.44 -1.92
N ASP A 297 -2.75 4.14 -3.06
CA ASP A 297 -3.03 5.11 -4.13
C ASP A 297 -3.82 6.32 -3.61
N ASN A 298 -4.86 6.10 -2.80
CA ASN A 298 -5.66 7.18 -2.20
C ASN A 298 -4.80 8.07 -1.27
N THR A 299 -3.91 7.46 -0.48
CA THR A 299 -3.01 8.18 0.44
C THR A 299 -1.94 8.96 -0.31
N MET A 300 -1.36 8.36 -1.36
CA MET A 300 -0.36 8.98 -2.21
C MET A 300 -0.95 10.14 -3.02
N GLU A 301 -2.13 9.95 -3.61
CA GLU A 301 -2.84 11.00 -4.34
C GLU A 301 -3.17 12.19 -3.42
N LEU A 302 -3.70 11.94 -2.21
CA LEU A 302 -3.97 13.01 -1.24
C LEU A 302 -2.68 13.79 -0.90
N LEU A 303 -1.56 13.11 -0.66
CA LEU A 303 -0.28 13.75 -0.32
C LEU A 303 0.29 14.56 -1.50
N VAL A 304 0.20 14.02 -2.73
CA VAL A 304 0.66 14.71 -3.95
C VAL A 304 -0.21 15.93 -4.26
N ARG A 305 -1.54 15.77 -4.31
CA ARG A 305 -2.45 16.91 -4.55
C ARG A 305 -2.38 17.97 -3.44
N SER A 306 -1.91 17.62 -2.24
CA SER A 306 -1.65 18.55 -1.13
C SER A 306 -0.35 19.37 -1.27
N GLY A 307 0.49 19.10 -2.28
CA GLY A 307 1.70 19.88 -2.59
C GLY A 307 3.03 19.16 -2.44
N ARG A 308 3.05 17.84 -2.17
CA ARG A 308 4.27 17.02 -2.33
C ARG A 308 4.36 16.48 -3.76
N ASP A 309 5.54 16.05 -4.17
CA ASP A 309 5.72 15.30 -5.42
C ASP A 309 5.67 13.77 -5.16
N PRO A 310 5.62 12.94 -6.22
CA PRO A 310 5.65 11.49 -6.07
C PRO A 310 6.88 10.93 -5.33
N LEU A 311 8.09 11.48 -5.52
CA LEU A 311 9.31 10.92 -4.93
C LEU A 311 9.34 11.10 -3.42
N HIS A 312 9.00 12.30 -2.92
CA HIS A 312 8.84 12.56 -1.50
C HIS A 312 7.77 11.66 -0.91
N THR A 313 6.63 11.55 -1.59
CA THR A 313 5.48 10.76 -1.10
C THR A 313 5.82 9.27 -0.98
N VAL A 314 6.50 8.66 -1.96
CA VAL A 314 6.94 7.26 -1.86
C VAL A 314 8.05 7.09 -0.83
N MET A 315 9.01 8.01 -0.71
CA MET A 315 10.03 7.98 0.37
C MET A 315 9.42 8.15 1.78
N MET A 316 8.27 8.81 1.90
CA MET A 316 7.55 9.00 3.16
C MET A 316 6.71 7.77 3.53
N LEU A 317 6.00 7.16 2.57
CA LEU A 317 5.12 6.00 2.81
C LEU A 317 5.86 4.65 2.83
N VAL A 318 6.93 4.51 2.04
CA VAL A 318 7.79 3.31 1.96
C VAL A 318 9.24 3.70 2.29
N PRO A 319 9.55 3.96 3.58
CA PRO A 319 10.88 4.40 4.00
C PRO A 319 11.88 3.24 4.07
N GLN A 320 13.14 3.50 3.71
CA GLN A 320 14.22 2.52 3.82
C GLN A 320 14.51 2.16 5.30
N ALA A 321 15.12 1.00 5.53
CA ALA A 321 15.76 0.70 6.81
C ALA A 321 16.92 1.67 7.10
N TRP A 322 16.69 2.68 7.95
CA TRP A 322 17.66 3.75 8.24
C TRP A 322 18.24 3.71 9.67
N GLU A 323 17.59 2.98 10.57
CA GLU A 323 17.82 3.11 12.02
C GLU A 323 19.08 2.40 12.52
N ARG A 324 19.36 1.21 11.97
CA ARG A 324 20.47 0.33 12.35
C ARG A 324 21.53 0.21 11.23
N TYR A 325 21.26 0.75 10.05
CA TYR A 325 22.23 0.84 8.96
C TYR A 325 23.28 1.93 9.26
N PRO A 326 24.59 1.65 9.14
CA PRO A 326 25.64 2.66 9.29
C PRO A 326 25.74 3.57 8.06
N ASP A 327 25.64 3.00 6.86
CA ASP A 327 25.94 3.68 5.60
C ASP A 327 24.74 4.47 5.03
N VAL A 328 24.20 5.38 5.85
CA VAL A 328 23.13 6.31 5.45
C VAL A 328 23.60 7.75 5.62
N GLU A 329 23.62 8.47 4.50
CA GLU A 329 24.01 9.88 4.42
C GLU A 329 23.23 10.74 5.45
N PRO A 330 23.86 11.66 6.21
CA PRO A 330 23.22 12.31 7.35
C PRO A 330 21.90 13.01 7.04
N ALA A 331 21.80 13.74 5.92
CA ALA A 331 20.56 14.39 5.50
C ALA A 331 19.43 13.39 5.23
N VAL A 332 19.74 12.27 4.57
CA VAL A 332 18.79 11.19 4.27
C VAL A 332 18.35 10.48 5.57
N ARG A 333 19.28 10.24 6.50
CA ARG A 333 18.97 9.69 7.83
C ARG A 333 18.06 10.63 8.63
N ASP A 334 18.30 11.92 8.55
CA ASP A 334 17.52 12.95 9.24
C ASP A 334 16.13 13.14 8.62
N PHE A 335 15.99 13.03 7.28
CA PHE A 335 14.68 12.96 6.59
C PHE A 335 13.84 11.79 7.11
N TYR A 336 14.39 10.58 7.17
CA TYR A 336 13.64 9.41 7.63
C TYR A 336 13.33 9.46 9.13
N ARG A 337 14.25 10.00 9.95
CA ARG A 337 13.98 10.28 11.38
C ARG A 337 12.79 11.22 11.55
N PHE A 338 12.67 12.24 10.71
CA PHE A 338 11.57 13.19 10.77
C PHE A 338 10.23 12.57 10.33
N HIS A 339 10.21 11.80 9.25
CA HIS A 339 8.97 11.22 8.71
C HIS A 339 8.43 10.03 9.52
N ALA A 340 9.29 9.29 10.24
CA ALA A 340 8.89 8.23 11.18
C ALA A 340 8.08 8.72 12.40
N GLN A 341 7.87 10.04 12.53
CA GLN A 341 7.01 10.69 13.53
C GLN A 341 5.61 11.03 12.98
N ILE A 342 5.44 10.97 11.66
CA ILE A 342 4.31 11.53 10.92
C ILE A 342 3.40 10.41 10.41
N VAL A 343 4.00 9.40 9.77
CA VAL A 343 3.30 8.27 9.18
C VAL A 343 4.01 6.95 9.48
N GLU A 344 3.23 5.92 9.75
CA GLU A 344 3.69 4.53 9.78
C GLU A 344 4.06 4.02 8.37
N PRO A 345 5.07 3.13 8.23
CA PRO A 345 5.39 2.51 6.95
C PRO A 345 4.21 1.70 6.40
N TRP A 346 3.91 1.91 5.11
CA TRP A 346 3.06 1.00 4.34
C TRP A 346 3.91 -0.18 3.90
N ASP A 347 4.14 -1.08 4.85
CA ASP A 347 5.11 -2.17 4.80
C ASP A 347 4.53 -3.49 4.26
N GLY A 348 5.42 -4.37 3.81
CA GLY A 348 5.15 -5.60 3.06
C GLY A 348 5.92 -5.63 1.74
N PRO A 349 5.92 -6.76 1.01
CA PRO A 349 6.56 -6.86 -0.31
C PRO A 349 5.94 -5.85 -1.27
N ALA A 350 6.75 -5.02 -1.92
CA ALA A 350 6.28 -4.02 -2.87
C ALA A 350 7.34 -3.72 -3.95
N ALA A 351 6.95 -3.88 -5.20
CA ALA A 351 7.53 -3.16 -6.32
C ALA A 351 6.46 -2.20 -6.83
N LEU A 352 6.73 -0.90 -6.69
CA LEU A 352 5.87 0.19 -7.13
C LEU A 352 6.40 0.74 -8.45
N ALA A 353 5.50 1.03 -9.38
CA ALA A 353 5.71 1.97 -10.47
C ALA A 353 4.70 3.11 -10.33
N PHE A 354 5.11 4.35 -10.51
CA PHE A 354 4.29 5.53 -10.15
C PHE A 354 4.51 6.71 -11.10
N THR A 355 3.50 7.56 -11.25
CA THR A 355 3.63 8.84 -11.96
C THR A 355 2.50 9.83 -11.61
N ASP A 356 2.79 11.12 -11.72
CA ASP A 356 1.83 12.24 -11.75
C ASP A 356 1.65 12.85 -13.16
N GLY A 357 2.26 12.23 -14.18
CA GLY A 357 2.35 12.73 -15.55
C GLY A 357 3.57 13.62 -15.83
N ILE A 358 4.38 13.98 -14.82
CA ILE A 358 5.59 14.82 -14.93
C ILE A 358 6.83 14.08 -14.43
N ILE A 359 6.73 13.40 -13.29
CA ILE A 359 7.72 12.46 -12.78
C ILE A 359 7.17 11.05 -13.00
N ALA A 360 7.99 10.14 -13.50
CA ALA A 360 7.73 8.71 -13.53
C ALA A 360 8.83 7.96 -12.79
N GLY A 361 8.52 6.87 -12.11
CA GLY A 361 9.54 6.10 -11.41
C GLY A 361 9.12 4.73 -10.93
N ALA A 362 10.10 3.99 -10.43
CA ALA A 362 9.92 2.74 -9.73
C ALA A 362 10.68 2.73 -8.40
N ALA A 363 10.11 2.05 -7.41
CA ALA A 363 10.65 1.90 -6.08
C ALA A 363 10.35 0.49 -5.52
N THR A 364 11.14 0.07 -4.54
CA THR A 364 11.02 -1.21 -3.84
C THR A 364 10.72 -1.03 -2.34
N ASP A 365 10.19 -2.07 -1.70
CA ASP A 365 10.03 -2.16 -0.25
C ASP A 365 11.38 -2.22 0.50
N ARG A 366 11.31 -2.08 1.83
CA ARG A 366 12.47 -1.95 2.74
C ARG A 366 13.36 -3.19 2.84
N ASN A 367 12.88 -4.35 2.40
CA ASN A 367 13.61 -5.62 2.33
C ASN A 367 13.94 -6.01 0.88
N GLY A 368 13.36 -5.35 -0.13
CA GLY A 368 13.55 -5.63 -1.55
C GLY A 368 12.89 -6.93 -2.00
N LEU A 369 11.73 -7.27 -1.43
CA LEU A 369 11.07 -8.58 -1.56
C LEU A 369 10.43 -8.81 -2.93
N ARG A 370 10.21 -7.76 -3.73
CA ARG A 370 9.71 -7.85 -5.10
C ARG A 370 10.77 -7.43 -6.12
N PRO A 371 10.92 -8.14 -7.25
CA PRO A 371 11.95 -7.83 -8.23
C PRO A 371 11.62 -6.54 -8.99
N CYS A 372 12.61 -5.65 -9.12
CA CYS A 372 12.58 -4.59 -10.13
C CYS A 372 13.93 -4.54 -10.86
N ARG A 373 13.86 -4.50 -12.20
CA ARG A 373 14.97 -4.45 -13.15
C ARG A 373 14.80 -3.24 -14.04
N TYR A 374 15.89 -2.63 -14.48
CA TYR A 374 15.83 -1.48 -15.38
C TYR A 374 16.94 -1.48 -16.43
N LYS A 375 16.68 -0.79 -17.54
CA LYS A 375 17.64 -0.42 -18.58
C LYS A 375 17.50 1.08 -18.85
N VAL A 376 18.63 1.77 -19.06
CA VAL A 376 18.68 3.16 -19.54
C VAL A 376 19.43 3.20 -20.87
N THR A 377 18.96 4.00 -21.83
CA THR A 377 19.57 4.15 -23.16
C THR A 377 20.30 5.49 -23.35
N ARG A 378 21.01 5.62 -24.47
CA ARG A 378 21.67 6.87 -24.92
C ARG A 378 20.69 8.02 -25.13
N ASP A 379 19.47 7.76 -25.57
CA ASP A 379 18.38 8.73 -25.75
C ASP A 379 17.60 9.02 -24.45
N GLN A 380 18.12 8.61 -23.29
CA GLN A 380 17.49 8.76 -21.97
C GLN A 380 16.09 8.11 -21.88
N LEU A 381 15.85 7.04 -22.64
CA LEU A 381 14.73 6.12 -22.40
C LEU A 381 15.08 5.26 -21.18
N VAL A 382 14.16 5.18 -20.24
CA VAL A 382 14.18 4.24 -19.11
C VAL A 382 13.06 3.23 -19.31
N VAL A 383 13.40 1.95 -19.27
CA VAL A 383 12.45 0.83 -19.17
C VAL A 383 12.73 0.13 -17.85
N ALA A 384 11.75 0.09 -16.94
CA ALA A 384 11.87 -0.56 -15.64
C ALA A 384 10.64 -1.42 -15.32
N GLY A 385 10.81 -2.52 -14.57
CA GLY A 385 9.71 -3.37 -14.13
C GLY A 385 10.14 -4.73 -13.59
N SER A 386 9.20 -5.66 -13.42
CA SER A 386 9.43 -6.96 -12.75
C SER A 386 10.52 -7.84 -13.39
N GLU A 387 10.81 -7.69 -14.69
CA GLU A 387 11.69 -8.58 -15.46
C GLU A 387 12.66 -7.82 -16.40
N VAL A 388 13.66 -8.52 -16.94
CA VAL A 388 14.67 -7.93 -17.85
C VAL A 388 14.21 -7.94 -19.33
N GLY A 389 13.29 -8.85 -19.68
CA GLY A 389 12.85 -9.12 -21.06
C GLY A 389 11.65 -8.29 -21.55
N LEU A 390 11.27 -7.25 -20.81
CA LEU A 390 10.03 -6.46 -21.02
C LEU A 390 9.89 -5.83 -22.41
N VAL A 391 11.01 -5.39 -23.00
CA VAL A 391 11.07 -4.72 -24.31
C VAL A 391 12.39 -5.09 -24.98
N ASP A 392 12.34 -5.32 -26.30
CA ASP A 392 13.54 -5.53 -27.10
C ASP A 392 14.19 -4.18 -27.47
N LEU A 393 15.22 -3.82 -26.70
CA LEU A 393 16.06 -2.65 -26.96
C LEU A 393 17.38 -3.09 -27.63
N ASP A 394 17.87 -2.31 -28.59
CA ASP A 394 19.19 -2.53 -29.21
C ASP A 394 20.29 -2.48 -28.12
N PRO A 395 21.05 -3.58 -27.90
CA PRO A 395 22.11 -3.62 -26.89
C PRO A 395 23.19 -2.55 -27.07
N ARG A 396 23.37 -2.01 -28.29
CA ARG A 396 24.30 -0.93 -28.59
C ARG A 396 23.84 0.42 -28.01
N ASN A 397 22.53 0.61 -27.84
CA ASN A 397 21.92 1.84 -27.34
C ASN A 397 21.73 1.83 -25.81
N VAL A 398 21.76 0.67 -25.16
CA VAL A 398 21.73 0.57 -23.69
C VAL A 398 23.06 1.07 -23.10
N VAL A 399 22.99 2.01 -22.16
CA VAL A 399 24.15 2.54 -21.41
C VAL A 399 24.23 2.02 -19.98
N GLU A 400 23.10 1.63 -19.41
CA GLU A 400 22.98 1.18 -18.02
C GLU A 400 21.95 0.04 -17.97
N SER A 401 22.22 -1.01 -17.19
CA SER A 401 21.32 -2.13 -16.97
C SER A 401 21.50 -2.63 -15.54
N GLY A 402 20.43 -2.66 -14.77
CA GLY A 402 20.50 -2.80 -13.32
C GLY A 402 19.29 -3.47 -12.67
N ARG A 403 19.29 -3.41 -11.34
CA ARG A 403 18.17 -3.81 -10.47
C ARG A 403 18.02 -2.79 -9.37
N LEU A 404 16.82 -2.69 -8.80
CA LEU A 404 16.63 -2.04 -7.51
C LEU A 404 16.88 -3.09 -6.41
N GLY A 405 17.73 -2.75 -5.44
CA GLY A 405 17.81 -3.39 -4.14
C GLY A 405 16.71 -2.90 -3.18
N PRO A 406 16.84 -3.11 -1.86
CA PRO A 406 15.85 -2.68 -0.87
C PRO A 406 15.73 -1.14 -0.78
N CYS A 407 14.50 -0.62 -0.88
CA CYS A 407 14.18 0.81 -1.02
C CYS A 407 15.15 1.60 -1.91
N GLU A 408 15.46 1.07 -3.09
CA GLU A 408 16.13 1.83 -4.14
C GLU A 408 15.13 2.45 -5.10
N TYR A 409 15.56 3.48 -5.83
CA TYR A 409 14.72 4.23 -6.77
C TYR A 409 15.41 4.33 -8.13
N ILE A 410 14.61 4.27 -9.19
CA ILE A 410 14.95 4.80 -10.51
C ILE A 410 13.78 5.66 -10.99
N ALA A 411 14.05 6.90 -11.36
CA ALA A 411 13.02 7.86 -11.75
C ALA A 411 13.44 8.70 -12.95
N VAL A 412 12.45 9.33 -13.58
CA VAL A 412 12.56 10.21 -14.72
C VAL A 412 11.75 11.46 -14.41
N ASP A 413 12.37 12.63 -14.51
CA ASP A 413 11.74 13.93 -14.30
C ASP A 413 11.73 14.68 -15.64
N LEU A 414 10.54 14.79 -16.25
CA LEU A 414 10.37 15.36 -17.59
C LEU A 414 10.57 16.89 -17.64
N THR A 415 10.46 17.58 -16.49
CA THR A 415 10.64 19.05 -16.41
C THR A 415 12.13 19.42 -16.45
N SER A 416 12.97 18.61 -15.81
CA SER A 416 14.44 18.79 -15.78
C SER A 416 15.15 18.09 -16.94
N GLY A 417 14.50 17.13 -17.61
CA GLY A 417 15.12 16.32 -18.65
C GLY A 417 15.99 15.17 -18.11
N THR A 418 15.85 14.79 -16.84
CA THR A 418 16.83 13.95 -16.13
C THR A 418 16.33 12.57 -15.71
N VAL A 419 17.24 11.59 -15.75
CA VAL A 419 17.10 10.27 -15.12
C VAL A 419 17.78 10.29 -13.76
N LEU A 420 17.01 10.09 -12.70
CA LEU A 420 17.43 10.19 -11.30
C LEU A 420 17.61 8.78 -10.70
N ARG A 421 18.82 8.47 -10.23
CA ARG A 421 19.13 7.21 -9.56
C ARG A 421 18.84 7.32 -8.05
N ASN A 422 18.90 6.19 -7.35
CA ASN A 422 18.61 6.03 -5.91
C ASN A 422 19.07 7.20 -5.03
N MET A 423 20.35 7.59 -5.11
CA MET A 423 20.89 8.67 -4.28
C MET A 423 20.55 10.08 -4.78
N ASP A 424 20.27 10.27 -6.08
CA ASP A 424 19.84 11.56 -6.62
C ASP A 424 18.44 11.90 -6.11
N VAL A 425 17.53 10.91 -6.15
CA VAL A 425 16.19 10.98 -5.56
C VAL A 425 16.28 11.28 -4.07
N LYS A 426 17.06 10.49 -3.31
CA LYS A 426 17.16 10.64 -1.85
C LYS A 426 17.74 11.98 -1.43
N ARG A 427 18.76 12.50 -2.12
CA ARG A 427 19.32 13.83 -1.85
C ARG A 427 18.35 14.96 -2.21
N ARG A 428 17.69 14.88 -3.38
CA ARG A 428 16.70 15.88 -3.83
C ARG A 428 15.49 15.99 -2.91
N VAL A 429 15.09 14.90 -2.25
CA VAL A 429 14.01 14.90 -1.27
C VAL A 429 14.52 15.33 0.12
N ALA A 430 15.61 14.74 0.61
CA ALA A 430 16.14 15.04 1.95
C ALA A 430 16.68 16.47 2.11
N GLY A 431 17.13 17.11 1.02
CA GLY A 431 17.66 18.48 1.04
C GLY A 431 16.63 19.61 1.03
N ARG A 432 15.32 19.32 1.01
CA ARG A 432 14.26 20.34 0.85
C ARG A 432 13.99 21.18 2.08
N GLN A 433 14.16 20.60 3.26
CA GLN A 433 13.91 21.23 4.55
C GLN A 433 15.01 20.83 5.52
N PRO A 434 15.29 21.62 6.57
CA PRO A 434 16.29 21.28 7.57
C PRO A 434 15.75 20.26 8.59
N TYR A 435 15.28 19.10 8.11
CA TYR A 435 14.67 18.02 8.91
C TYR A 435 15.51 17.64 10.14
N GLY A 436 16.83 17.59 9.97
CA GLY A 436 17.78 17.31 11.04
C GLY A 436 17.80 18.35 12.15
N GLN A 437 17.66 19.63 11.79
CA GLN A 437 17.51 20.71 12.77
C GLN A 437 16.16 20.61 13.46
N TRP A 438 15.06 20.43 12.70
CA TRP A 438 13.73 20.27 13.28
C TRP A 438 13.69 19.14 14.33
N CYS A 439 14.32 18.00 14.04
CA CYS A 439 14.51 16.92 15.01
C CYS A 439 15.35 17.34 16.23
N ARG A 440 16.53 17.95 16.04
CA ARG A 440 17.39 18.38 17.16
C ARG A 440 16.71 19.39 18.09
N ASP A 441 15.97 20.33 17.52
CA ASP A 441 15.40 21.46 18.23
C ASP A 441 14.09 21.10 18.98
N ASN A 442 13.42 20.00 18.61
CA ASN A 442 12.08 19.64 19.13
C ASN A 442 11.94 18.21 19.70
N MET A 443 12.69 17.22 19.20
CA MET A 443 12.53 15.82 19.62
C MET A 443 13.24 15.59 20.95
N LYS A 444 12.49 15.18 21.97
CA LYS A 444 13.07 14.74 23.25
C LYS A 444 13.22 13.23 23.25
N VAL A 445 14.37 12.71 23.69
CA VAL A 445 14.55 11.28 23.96
C VAL A 445 14.15 10.99 25.41
N LEU A 446 13.45 9.88 25.65
CA LEU A 446 13.19 9.42 27.00
C LEU A 446 14.45 8.76 27.58
N GLU A 447 15.10 9.43 28.52
CA GLU A 447 16.20 8.86 29.30
C GLU A 447 15.68 8.28 30.63
N ALA A 448 16.22 7.14 31.05
CA ALA A 448 15.84 6.50 32.31
C ALA A 448 16.31 7.33 33.52
N ASP A 449 15.43 7.49 34.52
CA ASP A 449 15.76 8.18 35.77
C ASP A 449 16.63 7.30 36.66
N ARG A 450 17.95 7.30 36.42
CA ARG A 450 18.94 6.50 37.16
C ARG A 450 19.01 6.80 38.67
N THR A 451 18.29 7.82 39.17
CA THR A 451 18.16 8.11 40.61
C THR A 451 16.94 7.42 41.24
N ALA A 452 16.08 6.81 40.44
CA ALA A 452 14.78 6.32 40.85
C ALA A 452 14.81 4.92 41.47
N SER A 453 15.17 4.81 42.75
CA SER A 453 14.98 3.58 43.53
C SER A 453 13.55 3.03 43.39
N VAL A 454 13.43 1.80 42.89
CA VAL A 454 12.15 1.09 42.75
C VAL A 454 11.85 0.34 44.05
N ALA A 455 10.88 0.85 44.81
CA ALA A 455 10.37 0.15 45.98
C ALA A 455 9.66 -1.14 45.54
N LEU A 456 10.36 -2.27 45.67
CA LEU A 456 9.80 -3.61 45.49
C LEU A 456 8.64 -3.83 46.49
N LEU A 457 7.64 -4.59 46.07
CA LEU A 457 6.58 -5.04 46.98
C LEU A 457 7.11 -6.18 47.87
N GLY A 458 6.68 -6.22 49.13
CA GLY A 458 6.92 -7.39 49.99
C GLY A 458 6.18 -8.62 49.45
N ALA A 459 6.64 -9.82 49.81
CA ALA A 459 6.02 -11.07 49.37
C ALA A 459 4.53 -11.16 49.74
N GLU A 460 4.17 -10.64 50.91
CA GLU A 460 2.80 -10.57 51.43
C GLU A 460 1.88 -9.67 50.59
N ASP A 461 2.39 -8.56 50.05
CA ASP A 461 1.70 -7.68 49.10
C ASP A 461 1.63 -8.29 47.68
N LEU A 462 2.62 -9.09 47.30
CA LEU A 462 2.82 -9.51 45.91
C LEU A 462 1.92 -10.70 45.51
N ALA A 463 1.87 -11.75 46.33
CA ALA A 463 1.13 -12.97 45.99
C ALA A 463 -0.40 -12.76 45.79
N PRO A 464 -1.10 -11.93 46.61
CA PRO A 464 -2.50 -11.59 46.35
C PRO A 464 -2.69 -10.83 45.02
N LEU A 465 -1.73 -9.99 44.63
CA LEU A 465 -1.81 -9.21 43.40
C LEU A 465 -1.47 -10.01 42.14
N GLN A 466 -0.62 -11.03 42.25
CA GLN A 466 -0.38 -12.05 41.22
C GLN A 466 -1.65 -12.88 41.01
N THR A 467 -2.20 -13.43 42.10
CA THR A 467 -3.46 -14.20 42.09
C THR A 467 -4.62 -13.40 41.49
N ALA A 468 -4.80 -12.15 41.90
CA ALA A 468 -5.85 -11.26 41.39
C ALA A 468 -5.57 -10.73 39.96
N ALA A 469 -4.43 -11.06 39.35
CA ALA A 469 -4.11 -10.80 37.96
C ALA A 469 -4.10 -12.08 37.10
N GLY A 470 -4.30 -13.26 37.69
CA GLY A 470 -4.42 -14.55 37.00
C GLY A 470 -3.13 -15.39 36.94
N TYR A 471 -2.01 -14.92 37.48
CA TYR A 471 -0.74 -15.67 37.45
C TYR A 471 -0.80 -16.94 38.31
N GLY A 472 -0.49 -18.08 37.71
CA GLY A 472 -0.21 -19.35 38.37
C GLY A 472 1.27 -19.54 38.71
N ALA A 473 1.58 -20.66 39.36
CA ALA A 473 2.96 -21.04 39.68
C ALA A 473 3.79 -21.35 38.42
N GLU A 474 3.14 -21.81 37.36
CA GLU A 474 3.76 -22.19 36.09
C GLU A 474 4.18 -20.95 35.28
N ASP A 475 3.34 -19.90 35.23
CA ASP A 475 3.71 -18.60 34.65
C ASP A 475 4.95 -18.00 35.34
N LEU A 476 5.00 -18.12 36.67
CA LEU A 476 6.11 -17.57 37.46
C LEU A 476 7.41 -18.35 37.21
N ARG A 477 7.35 -19.69 37.19
CA ARG A 477 8.53 -20.57 37.15
C ARG A 477 9.02 -20.90 35.74
N PHE A 478 8.12 -21.17 34.80
CA PHE A 478 8.49 -21.63 33.46
C PHE A 478 8.54 -20.50 32.44
N VAL A 479 7.83 -19.38 32.68
CA VAL A 479 7.90 -18.19 31.83
C VAL A 479 8.77 -17.11 32.47
N LEU A 480 8.34 -16.50 33.58
CA LEU A 480 8.98 -15.29 34.10
C LEU A 480 10.37 -15.52 34.71
N GLU A 481 10.59 -16.61 35.44
CA GLU A 481 11.92 -16.99 35.96
C GLU A 481 12.89 -17.34 34.81
N ALA A 482 12.41 -18.03 33.76
CA ALA A 482 13.20 -18.34 32.57
C ALA A 482 13.60 -17.08 31.79
N MET A 483 12.65 -16.17 31.53
CA MET A 483 12.93 -14.87 30.89
C MET A 483 13.88 -14.01 31.73
N GLY A 484 13.67 -13.95 33.04
CA GLY A 484 14.52 -13.17 33.95
C GLY A 484 15.93 -13.73 34.10
N GLY A 485 16.10 -15.05 34.04
CA GLY A 485 17.40 -15.73 34.17
C GLY A 485 18.21 -15.80 32.87
N THR A 486 17.56 -15.84 31.70
CA THR A 486 18.22 -16.02 30.39
C THR A 486 18.20 -14.81 29.48
N GLY A 487 17.26 -13.88 29.69
CA GLY A 487 16.99 -12.77 28.75
C GLY A 487 16.29 -13.19 27.46
N LEU A 488 15.76 -14.41 27.38
CA LEU A 488 15.10 -15.00 26.20
C LEU A 488 13.70 -15.51 26.56
N ASP A 489 12.82 -15.59 25.57
CA ASP A 489 11.53 -16.28 25.71
C ASP A 489 11.74 -17.79 25.95
N PRO A 490 10.90 -18.45 26.78
CA PRO A 490 11.04 -19.87 27.08
C PRO A 490 10.75 -20.73 25.85
N VAL A 491 11.63 -21.70 25.59
CA VAL A 491 11.45 -22.69 24.51
C VAL A 491 10.76 -23.94 25.08
N TRP A 492 9.72 -24.40 24.41
CA TRP A 492 8.94 -25.59 24.80
C TRP A 492 8.83 -26.60 23.64
N SER A 493 8.15 -27.72 23.88
CA SER A 493 7.88 -28.75 22.86
C SER A 493 6.49 -29.38 23.06
N MET A 494 6.03 -30.18 22.11
CA MET A 494 4.62 -30.60 21.94
C MET A 494 3.70 -29.41 21.55
N GLY A 495 2.41 -29.69 21.34
CA GLY A 495 1.40 -28.68 21.00
C GLY A 495 0.66 -28.13 22.22
N ASP A 496 -0.08 -27.03 22.01
CA ASP A 496 -1.05 -26.47 22.97
C ASP A 496 -2.23 -27.45 23.11
N ASP A 497 -2.21 -28.28 24.17
CA ASP A 497 -3.26 -29.26 24.49
C ASP A 497 -4.30 -28.71 25.49
N ALA A 498 -4.16 -27.45 25.89
CA ALA A 498 -5.11 -26.79 26.77
C ALA A 498 -6.48 -26.58 26.06
N PRO A 499 -7.61 -26.62 26.80
CA PRO A 499 -8.91 -26.27 26.23
C PRO A 499 -8.90 -24.85 25.66
N ILE A 500 -9.41 -24.68 24.45
CA ILE A 500 -9.55 -23.35 23.82
C ILE A 500 -10.29 -22.37 24.75
N PRO A 501 -10.03 -21.05 24.69
CA PRO A 501 -10.46 -20.11 25.73
C PRO A 501 -11.96 -20.13 26.12
N PRO A 502 -12.93 -20.35 25.19
CA PRO A 502 -14.35 -20.51 25.55
C PRO A 502 -14.69 -21.76 26.39
N LEU A 503 -13.79 -22.76 26.43
CA LEU A 503 -13.94 -24.03 27.14
C LEU A 503 -13.01 -24.14 28.37
N ALA A 504 -12.00 -23.27 28.48
CA ALA A 504 -11.11 -23.22 29.63
C ALA A 504 -11.88 -22.81 30.90
N GLN A 505 -11.46 -23.34 32.06
CA GLN A 505 -12.10 -23.02 33.34
C GLN A 505 -11.77 -21.60 33.86
N ARG A 506 -10.62 -21.06 33.44
CA ARG A 506 -10.07 -19.75 33.89
C ARG A 506 -9.26 -19.07 32.77
N PRO A 507 -9.84 -18.80 31.58
CA PRO A 507 -9.11 -18.15 30.50
C PRO A 507 -8.70 -16.72 30.89
N SER A 508 -7.49 -16.34 30.51
CA SER A 508 -7.08 -14.94 30.46
C SER A 508 -7.76 -14.24 29.29
N LEU A 509 -7.79 -12.90 29.31
CA LEU A 509 -8.28 -12.15 28.14
C LEU A 509 -7.36 -12.33 26.93
N TYR A 510 -6.06 -12.53 27.16
CA TYR A 510 -5.06 -12.60 26.09
C TYR A 510 -5.20 -13.89 25.25
N ASP A 511 -5.63 -15.00 25.85
CA ASP A 511 -5.75 -16.30 25.19
C ASP A 511 -6.74 -16.29 24.01
N PHE A 512 -7.75 -15.41 24.08
CA PHE A 512 -8.71 -15.16 22.99
C PHE A 512 -8.09 -14.47 21.76
N PHE A 513 -6.90 -13.89 21.87
CA PHE A 513 -6.19 -13.20 20.79
C PHE A 513 -5.05 -14.07 20.26
N ARG A 514 -5.36 -14.94 19.28
CA ARG A 514 -4.31 -15.67 18.55
C ARG A 514 -3.59 -14.73 17.58
N GLN A 515 -2.27 -14.85 17.49
CA GLN A 515 -1.44 -14.01 16.63
C GLN A 515 -1.68 -14.35 15.15
N ARG A 516 -1.79 -13.33 14.29
CA ARG A 516 -1.79 -13.52 12.83
C ARG A 516 -0.35 -13.67 12.33
N PHE A 517 -0.14 -14.61 11.42
CA PHE A 517 1.10 -14.80 10.67
C PHE A 517 0.81 -14.75 9.17
N ALA A 518 1.86 -14.61 8.35
CA ALA A 518 1.75 -14.63 6.90
C ALA A 518 2.06 -16.01 6.31
N GLN A 519 1.35 -16.39 5.25
CA GLN A 519 1.57 -17.60 4.47
C GLN A 519 1.27 -17.32 3.00
N VAL A 520 2.17 -17.73 2.09
CA VAL A 520 2.09 -17.61 0.62
C VAL A 520 2.04 -16.17 0.08
N THR A 521 1.12 -15.33 0.55
CA THR A 521 0.87 -13.98 -0.01
C THR A 521 2.03 -13.02 0.21
N ASN A 522 2.56 -13.00 1.44
CA ASN A 522 3.81 -12.34 1.80
C ASN A 522 4.69 -13.28 2.67
N PRO A 523 6.03 -13.17 2.61
CA PRO A 523 6.93 -13.89 3.49
C PRO A 523 6.96 -13.25 4.90
N PRO A 524 7.29 -14.04 5.95
CA PRO A 524 7.77 -13.50 7.22
C PRO A 524 9.23 -12.99 7.09
N ILE A 525 9.66 -12.13 8.02
CA ILE A 525 11.04 -11.63 8.14
C ILE A 525 11.74 -12.40 9.27
N ASP A 526 13.03 -12.73 9.11
CA ASP A 526 13.84 -13.33 10.20
C ASP A 526 14.21 -12.27 11.26
N PRO A 527 13.65 -12.32 12.48
CA PRO A 527 13.84 -11.27 13.47
C PRO A 527 15.22 -11.27 14.13
N LEU A 528 16.06 -12.27 13.83
CA LEU A 528 17.44 -12.37 14.31
C LEU A 528 18.42 -11.91 13.23
N ARG A 529 18.35 -12.53 12.05
CA ARG A 529 19.27 -12.29 10.92
C ARG A 529 18.99 -10.97 10.19
N GLU A 530 17.72 -10.60 10.04
CA GLU A 530 17.31 -9.37 9.37
C GLU A 530 16.93 -8.27 10.38
N SER A 531 17.33 -8.43 11.65
CA SER A 531 17.11 -7.48 12.75
C SER A 531 17.62 -6.04 12.51
N VAL A 532 18.38 -5.80 11.43
CA VAL A 532 18.79 -4.47 10.95
C VAL A 532 17.64 -3.69 10.28
N VAL A 533 16.65 -4.38 9.68
CA VAL A 533 15.50 -3.73 9.03
C VAL A 533 14.38 -3.40 10.00
N MET A 534 14.31 -4.09 11.14
CA MET A 534 13.25 -3.96 12.15
C MET A 534 13.53 -2.85 13.17
N SER A 535 12.47 -2.28 13.74
CA SER A 535 12.54 -1.35 14.88
C SER A 535 11.34 -1.50 15.81
N LEU A 536 11.55 -1.13 17.07
CA LEU A 536 10.54 -1.02 18.13
C LEU A 536 10.50 0.40 18.72
N ARG A 537 11.07 1.40 18.02
CA ARG A 537 10.99 2.80 18.44
C ARG A 537 9.56 3.33 18.39
N VAL A 538 9.20 4.14 19.38
CA VAL A 538 7.86 4.75 19.51
C VAL A 538 8.00 6.26 19.67
N HIS A 539 7.20 7.02 18.93
CA HIS A 539 7.08 8.46 19.08
C HIS A 539 5.78 8.79 19.81
N ILE A 540 5.86 9.52 20.93
CA ILE A 540 4.71 9.89 21.76
C ILE A 540 4.55 11.41 21.77
N GLY A 541 3.48 11.94 21.17
CA GLY A 541 3.19 13.37 21.14
C GLY A 541 1.80 13.67 20.60
N LYS A 542 1.53 14.95 20.29
CA LYS A 542 0.43 15.31 19.40
C LYS A 542 0.99 15.45 17.99
N HIS A 543 0.36 14.80 17.01
CA HIS A 543 0.66 14.99 15.61
C HIS A 543 -0.09 16.22 15.07
N ALA A 544 0.52 16.93 14.11
CA ALA A 544 -0.17 17.93 13.31
C ALA A 544 -0.65 17.29 11.99
N SER A 545 -1.28 18.05 11.10
CA SER A 545 -1.71 17.50 9.82
C SER A 545 -0.53 17.00 8.99
N PHE A 546 -0.57 15.73 8.58
CA PHE A 546 0.50 15.14 7.79
C PHE A 546 0.61 15.72 6.35
N LEU A 547 -0.40 16.48 5.91
CA LEU A 547 -0.44 17.14 4.61
C LEU A 547 0.55 18.30 4.47
N VAL A 548 1.01 18.88 5.59
CA VAL A 548 1.96 19.99 5.61
C VAL A 548 3.29 19.60 6.25
N GLU A 549 4.38 20.19 5.77
CA GLU A 549 5.70 20.08 6.39
C GLU A 549 5.85 21.16 7.47
N ASN A 550 6.21 20.76 8.69
CA ASN A 550 6.20 21.66 9.85
C ASN A 550 7.13 21.12 10.95
N PRO A 551 8.05 21.93 11.53
CA PRO A 551 8.89 21.51 12.66
C PRO A 551 8.11 20.98 13.87
N LEU A 552 6.84 21.37 14.06
CA LEU A 552 6.00 20.87 15.15
C LEU A 552 5.76 19.35 15.10
N HIS A 553 5.88 18.70 13.93
CA HIS A 553 5.87 17.24 13.83
C HIS A 553 7.01 16.57 14.62
N ALA A 554 8.11 17.30 14.85
CA ALA A 554 9.22 16.82 15.65
C ALA A 554 9.05 17.04 17.16
N LYS A 555 7.96 17.66 17.63
CA LYS A 555 7.71 17.94 19.05
C LYS A 555 7.14 16.71 19.78
N VAL A 556 7.89 15.61 19.73
CA VAL A 556 7.54 14.29 20.28
C VAL A 556 8.57 13.82 21.32
N LEU A 557 8.12 12.94 22.21
CA LEU A 557 8.98 12.12 23.05
C LEU A 557 9.29 10.81 22.30
N ARG A 558 10.54 10.63 21.84
CA ARG A 558 11.02 9.35 21.32
C ARG A 558 11.33 8.41 22.49
N VAL A 559 10.82 7.20 22.39
CA VAL A 559 11.15 6.06 23.25
C VAL A 559 11.76 4.99 22.37
N ASP A 560 12.85 4.36 22.80
CA ASP A 560 13.55 3.37 21.97
C ASP A 560 12.93 1.96 22.01
N HIS A 561 11.93 1.72 22.88
CA HIS A 561 11.21 0.44 23.03
C HIS A 561 9.79 0.63 23.64
N PRO A 562 8.76 -0.17 23.31
CA PRO A 562 7.40 0.01 23.85
C PRO A 562 7.24 -0.47 25.30
N ILE A 563 8.05 -1.43 25.77
CA ILE A 563 8.12 -1.80 27.18
C ILE A 563 8.99 -0.77 27.89
N LEU A 564 8.40 -0.07 28.87
CA LEU A 564 9.07 0.91 29.72
C LEU A 564 9.32 0.34 31.12
N LEU A 565 10.52 0.54 31.66
CA LEU A 565 10.88 0.24 33.04
C LEU A 565 10.33 1.29 34.02
N ASP A 566 10.21 0.97 35.32
CA ASP A 566 9.58 1.89 36.30
C ASP A 566 10.41 3.19 36.49
N GLU A 567 11.70 3.19 36.12
CA GLU A 567 12.58 4.37 36.02
C GLU A 567 12.21 5.31 34.86
N GLU A 568 12.03 4.77 33.64
CA GLU A 568 11.61 5.52 32.45
C GLU A 568 10.16 6.02 32.60
N ILE A 569 9.31 5.19 33.20
CA ILE A 569 7.93 5.53 33.58
C ILE A 569 7.91 6.67 34.61
N ARG A 570 8.97 6.88 35.42
CA ARG A 570 9.12 8.05 36.30
C ARG A 570 9.71 9.25 35.58
N ALA A 571 10.73 9.06 34.75
CA ALA A 571 11.31 10.12 33.91
C ALA A 571 10.20 10.82 33.08
N ARG A 572 9.36 10.04 32.38
CA ARG A 572 8.19 10.53 31.63
C ARG A 572 7.18 11.32 32.48
N ARG A 573 7.14 11.11 33.80
CA ARG A 573 6.19 11.80 34.70
C ARG A 573 6.66 13.14 35.22
N ARG A 574 7.97 13.47 35.14
CA ARG A 574 8.48 14.77 35.61
C ARG A 574 7.86 15.89 34.75
N PRO A 575 6.94 16.72 35.28
CA PRO A 575 6.30 17.77 34.49
C PRO A 575 7.19 19.02 34.43
N ASP A 576 7.02 19.84 33.40
CA ASP A 576 7.23 21.29 33.56
C ASP A 576 6.31 21.77 34.69
N PRO A 577 6.74 22.64 35.63
CA PRO A 577 6.16 22.74 36.99
C PRO A 577 4.78 23.44 37.06
N GLY A 578 3.76 22.83 36.47
CA GLY A 578 2.34 23.12 36.68
C GLY A 578 1.76 22.32 37.86
N PRO A 579 0.78 22.86 38.59
CA PRO A 579 0.27 22.24 39.82
C PRO A 579 -0.56 20.97 39.55
N GLU A 580 -0.13 19.82 40.09
CA GLU A 580 -0.93 18.60 40.10
C GLU A 580 -2.23 18.80 40.90
N ARG A 581 -3.39 18.74 40.23
CA ARG A 581 -4.69 18.72 40.92
C ARG A 581 -5.00 17.29 41.41
N PRO A 582 -5.25 17.08 42.72
CA PRO A 582 -5.59 15.76 43.24
C PRO A 582 -6.95 15.28 42.70
N ARG A 583 -7.01 14.02 42.24
CA ARG A 583 -8.26 13.41 41.76
C ARG A 583 -9.01 12.72 42.93
N PRO A 584 -10.34 12.90 43.06
CA PRO A 584 -11.10 12.37 44.20
C PRO A 584 -11.24 10.84 44.15
N ARG A 585 -11.03 10.19 45.30
CA ARG A 585 -11.36 8.77 45.54
C ARG A 585 -12.88 8.62 45.71
N ARG A 586 -13.49 7.55 45.18
CA ARG A 586 -14.92 7.19 45.42
C ARG A 586 -15.11 5.67 45.46
N PRO A 587 -16.05 5.15 46.27
CA PRO A 587 -16.22 3.71 46.49
C PRO A 587 -16.90 2.97 45.33
N ALA A 588 -16.83 1.64 45.33
CA ALA A 588 -17.39 0.78 44.30
C ALA A 588 -18.94 0.71 44.39
N GLY A 589 -19.62 0.97 43.27
CA GLY A 589 -21.07 0.88 43.20
C GLY A 589 -21.67 1.27 41.85
N THR A 590 -22.34 0.31 41.20
CA THR A 590 -23.28 0.45 40.07
C THR A 590 -22.75 0.86 38.67
N ARG A 591 -23.06 -0.02 37.70
CA ARG A 591 -23.13 0.17 36.22
C ARG A 591 -21.79 0.40 35.48
N PRO A 592 -21.66 -0.07 34.22
CA PRO A 592 -20.37 -0.43 33.62
C PRO A 592 -19.38 0.74 33.48
N HIS A 593 -18.10 0.47 33.80
CA HIS A 593 -17.07 1.50 33.89
C HIS A 593 -16.50 1.95 32.52
N ALA A 594 -16.63 1.15 31.45
CA ALA A 594 -16.10 1.49 30.12
C ALA A 594 -16.53 2.88 29.59
N PRO A 595 -17.84 3.24 29.50
CA PRO A 595 -18.26 4.59 29.08
C PRO A 595 -17.84 5.71 30.05
N ARG A 596 -17.55 5.38 31.33
CA ARG A 596 -17.02 6.34 32.31
C ARG A 596 -15.51 6.57 32.12
N ARG A 597 -14.70 5.53 31.84
CA ARG A 597 -13.28 5.70 31.48
C ARG A 597 -13.11 6.52 30.20
N ARG A 598 -13.94 6.30 29.17
CA ARG A 598 -13.95 7.12 27.94
C ARG A 598 -14.12 8.62 28.21
N ARG A 599 -15.12 9.01 29.01
CA ARG A 599 -15.28 10.42 29.43
C ARG A 599 -14.11 10.94 30.28
N GLY A 600 -13.46 10.09 31.06
CA GLY A 600 -12.27 10.44 31.84
C GLY A 600 -10.96 10.55 31.03
N ALA A 601 -10.93 9.98 29.83
CA ALA A 601 -9.83 10.12 28.86
C ALA A 601 -10.05 11.33 27.94
N ALA A 602 -11.27 11.52 27.43
CA ALA A 602 -11.64 12.65 26.57
C ALA A 602 -11.76 14.01 27.30
N ALA A 603 -11.74 14.02 28.64
CA ALA A 603 -11.77 15.26 29.44
C ALA A 603 -10.44 16.04 29.45
N PRO A 604 -9.25 15.42 29.68
CA PRO A 604 -7.96 16.13 29.59
C PRO A 604 -7.55 16.54 28.15
N ASP A 605 -8.06 15.88 27.11
CA ASP A 605 -7.64 16.07 25.70
C ASP A 605 -7.76 17.52 25.17
N ARG A 606 -8.47 18.42 25.87
CA ARG A 606 -8.57 19.83 25.44
C ARG A 606 -7.26 20.61 25.62
N HIS A 607 -6.44 20.33 26.65
CA HIS A 607 -5.25 21.15 26.96
C HIS A 607 -4.07 20.39 27.62
N GLY A 608 -3.98 19.06 27.53
CA GLY A 608 -2.85 18.33 28.15
C GLY A 608 -2.51 16.99 27.48
N PRO A 609 -1.31 16.43 27.73
CA PRO A 609 -0.89 15.15 27.17
C PRO A 609 -1.74 13.99 27.72
N PRO A 610 -1.93 12.89 26.94
CA PRO A 610 -2.81 11.79 27.32
C PRO A 610 -2.34 11.12 28.62
N ALA A 611 -3.23 11.11 29.61
CA ALA A 611 -2.95 10.58 30.94
C ALA A 611 -2.77 9.04 30.88
N PRO A 612 -1.72 8.48 31.51
CA PRO A 612 -1.46 7.04 31.45
C PRO A 612 -2.59 6.24 32.12
N LEU A 613 -3.16 5.31 31.37
CA LEU A 613 -4.06 4.28 31.91
C LEU A 613 -3.28 3.42 32.92
N ARG A 614 -3.86 3.20 34.11
CA ARG A 614 -3.20 2.46 35.20
C ARG A 614 -4.16 1.53 35.93
N HIS A 615 -3.56 0.49 36.52
CA HIS A 615 -4.22 -0.51 37.36
C HIS A 615 -3.57 -0.59 38.76
N ARG A 616 -3.00 0.54 39.24
CA ARG A 616 -2.54 0.70 40.64
C ARG A 616 -3.70 1.08 41.57
N GLY A 617 -4.62 0.13 41.76
CA GLY A 617 -5.48 0.06 42.95
C GLY A 617 -4.85 -0.92 43.95
N ARG A 618 -4.78 -0.53 45.23
CA ARG A 618 -4.19 -1.35 46.32
C ARG A 618 -5.22 -2.11 47.16
N ASP A 619 -6.48 -1.69 47.16
CA ASP A 619 -7.48 -2.15 48.12
C ASP A 619 -8.45 -3.16 47.50
N GLY A 620 -8.83 -4.20 48.25
CA GLY A 620 -9.70 -5.31 47.79
C GLY A 620 -11.13 -4.94 47.40
N GLY A 621 -11.52 -3.66 47.50
CA GLY A 621 -12.84 -3.16 47.09
C GLY A 621 -12.97 -2.77 45.60
N CYS A 622 -11.91 -2.92 44.79
CA CYS A 622 -11.91 -2.52 43.37
C CYS A 622 -11.44 -3.63 42.44
N LEU A 623 -12.39 -4.28 41.75
CA LEU A 623 -12.09 -5.21 40.65
C LEU A 623 -11.27 -4.52 39.55
N ARG A 624 -10.19 -5.19 39.13
CA ARG A 624 -9.33 -4.71 38.03
C ARG A 624 -10.05 -4.93 36.70
N HIS A 625 -10.25 -3.86 35.94
CA HIS A 625 -10.64 -3.98 34.54
C HIS A 625 -9.51 -4.69 33.76
N PRO A 626 -9.83 -5.50 32.73
CA PRO A 626 -8.83 -5.94 31.76
C PRO A 626 -8.18 -4.74 31.05
N SER A 627 -6.92 -4.90 30.66
CA SER A 627 -6.08 -3.87 30.02
C SER A 627 -6.24 -3.80 28.49
N HIS A 628 -7.07 -4.67 27.90
CA HIS A 628 -7.47 -4.64 26.49
C HIS A 628 -9.00 -4.57 26.38
N GLY A 629 -9.51 -4.07 25.24
CA GLY A 629 -10.95 -3.96 24.97
C GLY A 629 -11.52 -2.55 25.15
N HIS A 630 -11.44 -1.74 24.10
CA HIS A 630 -12.25 -0.53 23.91
C HIS A 630 -13.10 -0.61 22.63
N ALA A 631 -13.62 -1.81 22.33
CA ALA A 631 -14.60 -2.05 21.27
C ALA A 631 -15.73 -1.01 21.33
N ASP A 632 -15.99 -0.35 20.19
CA ASP A 632 -17.03 0.65 20.09
C ASP A 632 -18.34 0.04 19.61
N ARG A 633 -19.46 0.56 20.14
CA ARG A 633 -20.74 0.46 19.43
C ARG A 633 -20.89 1.78 18.70
N LEU A 634 -20.54 1.80 17.41
CA LEU A 634 -20.84 2.95 16.55
C LEU A 634 -22.34 3.26 16.66
N ARG A 635 -22.66 4.41 17.27
CA ARG A 635 -23.97 5.02 17.11
C ARG A 635 -23.99 5.75 15.79
N VAL A 636 -24.38 5.04 14.73
CA VAL A 636 -24.73 5.65 13.44
C VAL A 636 -25.77 6.75 13.71
N ARG A 637 -25.39 8.01 13.44
CA ARG A 637 -26.27 9.18 13.47
C ARG A 637 -26.73 9.50 12.05
N GLY A 638 -27.41 8.52 11.44
CA GLY A 638 -28.16 8.70 10.19
C GLY A 638 -29.64 8.57 10.49
N GLY A 639 -30.42 9.63 10.26
CA GLY A 639 -31.86 9.66 10.49
C GLY A 639 -32.62 9.64 9.17
N VAL A 640 -33.26 8.52 8.84
CA VAL A 640 -34.25 8.41 7.75
C VAL A 640 -35.51 7.77 8.33
N PRO A 641 -36.71 8.37 8.14
CA PRO A 641 -37.93 7.88 8.77
C PRO A 641 -38.51 6.67 8.03
N VAL A 642 -38.33 5.47 8.56
CA VAL A 642 -39.04 4.27 8.09
C VAL A 642 -40.49 4.31 8.58
N ALA A 643 -41.45 4.29 7.65
CA ALA A 643 -42.87 4.30 7.95
C ALA A 643 -43.31 3.03 8.70
N ARG A 644 -44.16 3.19 9.72
CA ARG A 644 -44.71 2.07 10.51
C ARG A 644 -45.92 1.44 9.81
N ALA A 645 -45.71 0.33 9.11
CA ALA A 645 -46.76 -0.65 8.89
C ALA A 645 -46.79 -1.62 10.09
N ALA A 646 -47.93 -1.73 10.77
CA ALA A 646 -48.08 -2.57 11.96
C ALA A 646 -48.88 -3.85 11.64
N VAL A 647 -48.25 -5.02 11.85
CA VAL A 647 -48.95 -6.31 11.90
C VAL A 647 -48.50 -7.02 13.17
N GLY A 648 -49.40 -7.13 14.15
CA GLY A 648 -49.15 -7.86 15.39
C GLY A 648 -49.59 -9.32 15.26
N VAL A 649 -48.79 -10.25 15.79
CA VAL A 649 -49.16 -11.67 15.90
C VAL A 649 -49.58 -11.96 17.33
N GLY A 650 -50.86 -12.31 17.53
CA GLY A 650 -51.41 -12.79 18.81
C GLY A 650 -52.02 -14.19 18.63
N PRO A 651 -51.66 -15.19 19.45
CA PRO A 651 -52.19 -16.55 19.33
C PRO A 651 -53.48 -16.73 20.14
N VAL A 652 -54.54 -17.28 19.53
CA VAL A 652 -55.79 -17.66 20.23
C VAL A 652 -56.32 -19.01 19.68
N HIS A 653 -56.89 -19.83 20.57
CA HIS A 653 -57.40 -21.17 20.25
C HIS A 653 -58.77 -21.20 19.55
N ALA A 654 -58.97 -22.30 18.80
CA ALA A 654 -60.21 -23.00 18.44
C ALA A 654 -61.58 -22.34 18.78
N GLY A 655 -62.35 -22.02 17.73
CA GLY A 655 -63.78 -21.65 17.78
C GLY A 655 -64.62 -22.45 16.77
N ARG A 656 -65.84 -22.86 17.16
CA ARG A 656 -66.69 -23.83 16.44
C ARG A 656 -67.62 -23.22 15.36
N ARG A 657 -67.93 -24.04 14.34
CA ARG A 657 -69.20 -24.20 13.57
C ARG A 657 -69.59 -23.20 12.45
N ALA A 658 -70.11 -23.82 11.37
CA ALA A 658 -71.06 -23.34 10.34
C ALA A 658 -70.65 -22.18 9.40
N GLY A 659 -70.98 -22.16 8.10
CA GLY A 659 -71.40 -23.26 7.20
C GLY A 659 -72.54 -22.95 6.21
N ALA A 660 -72.23 -22.53 4.98
CA ALA A 660 -73.22 -22.39 3.89
C ALA A 660 -72.63 -22.57 2.46
N ARG A 661 -72.97 -23.72 1.85
CA ARG A 661 -73.26 -24.02 0.41
C ARG A 661 -72.75 -23.09 -0.73
N ARG A 662 -71.89 -23.66 -1.61
CA ARG A 662 -72.06 -23.96 -3.08
C ARG A 662 -72.62 -22.89 -4.07
N PRO A 663 -72.44 -23.05 -5.41
CA PRO A 663 -71.40 -23.70 -6.26
C PRO A 663 -70.93 -22.69 -7.38
N PRO A 664 -70.51 -23.02 -8.64
CA PRO A 664 -70.16 -24.30 -9.30
C PRO A 664 -68.86 -24.33 -10.17
N GLU A 665 -68.35 -25.56 -10.41
CA GLU A 665 -67.75 -26.09 -11.68
C GLU A 665 -66.54 -25.40 -12.37
N ARG A 666 -65.66 -26.02 -13.20
CA ARG A 666 -65.33 -27.37 -13.77
C ARG A 666 -63.87 -27.25 -14.31
N ALA A 667 -63.05 -28.24 -14.70
CA ALA A 667 -63.00 -29.73 -14.68
C ALA A 667 -61.52 -30.18 -14.99
N LEU A 668 -61.32 -31.44 -15.42
CA LEU A 668 -60.08 -32.05 -16.00
C LEU A 668 -58.87 -32.23 -15.05
N ARG A 669 -58.64 -33.45 -14.51
CA ARG A 669 -57.84 -34.59 -15.06
C ARG A 669 -56.33 -34.28 -15.14
N GLY A 670 -55.38 -35.03 -14.57
CA GLY A 670 -55.35 -36.42 -14.05
C GLY A 670 -54.69 -37.38 -15.07
N GLY A 671 -53.84 -38.36 -14.73
CA GLY A 671 -53.28 -38.84 -13.45
C GLY A 671 -53.07 -40.37 -13.46
N GLY A 672 -51.91 -40.92 -13.05
CA GLY A 672 -51.69 -42.38 -12.98
C GLY A 672 -50.29 -42.85 -12.50
N PRO A 673 -50.12 -44.10 -11.99
CA PRO A 673 -48.98 -44.53 -11.14
C PRO A 673 -48.35 -45.88 -11.63
N PRO A 674 -47.70 -46.77 -10.82
CA PRO A 674 -47.21 -46.72 -9.43
C PRO A 674 -45.74 -47.21 -9.22
N ALA A 675 -45.32 -47.37 -7.96
CA ALA A 675 -44.06 -48.01 -7.52
C ALA A 675 -44.27 -49.47 -7.03
N PRO A 676 -43.18 -50.21 -6.71
CA PRO A 676 -43.07 -50.73 -5.34
C PRO A 676 -41.64 -50.71 -4.74
N CYS A 677 -41.49 -51.11 -3.47
CA CYS A 677 -40.26 -51.00 -2.68
C CYS A 677 -39.77 -52.35 -2.11
N ARG A 678 -38.44 -52.54 -1.96
CA ARG A 678 -37.70 -53.12 -0.80
C ARG A 678 -36.33 -53.70 -1.20
N GLY A 679 -35.34 -53.53 -0.32
CA GLY A 679 -33.98 -54.08 -0.42
C GLY A 679 -33.04 -53.32 0.53
N ALA A 680 -32.08 -53.98 1.19
CA ALA A 680 -31.30 -53.38 2.28
C ALA A 680 -29.83 -53.82 2.30
N GLN A 681 -28.99 -52.99 2.93
CA GLN A 681 -27.61 -53.23 3.36
C GLN A 681 -26.56 -53.58 2.30
N ALA A 682 -25.73 -52.59 1.93
CA ALA A 682 -24.26 -52.66 2.01
C ALA A 682 -23.65 -51.26 1.79
N LEU A 683 -22.56 -50.95 2.51
CA LEU A 683 -21.68 -49.82 2.19
C LEU A 683 -20.55 -50.30 1.26
N PRO A 684 -20.13 -49.46 0.31
CA PRO A 684 -18.71 -49.33 0.01
C PRO A 684 -18.21 -47.89 0.26
N GLU A 685 -16.90 -47.77 0.44
CA GLU A 685 -16.22 -46.55 0.87
C GLU A 685 -16.27 -45.44 -0.20
N CYS A 686 -16.66 -44.23 0.20
CA CYS A 686 -16.51 -43.04 -0.63
C CYS A 686 -15.38 -42.16 -0.05
N ARG A 687 -14.22 -42.15 -0.71
CA ARG A 687 -13.12 -41.22 -0.39
C ARG A 687 -13.59 -39.79 -0.60
N ARG A 688 -13.86 -39.06 0.49
CA ARG A 688 -13.98 -37.60 0.44
C ARG A 688 -12.61 -36.96 0.53
N GLU A 689 -12.04 -36.65 -0.63
CA GLU A 689 -11.21 -35.45 -0.71
C GLU A 689 -12.12 -34.26 -0.43
N GLY A 690 -11.89 -33.62 0.72
CA GLY A 690 -12.79 -32.60 1.28
C GLY A 690 -12.01 -31.39 1.73
N VAL A 691 -11.41 -30.67 0.78
CA VAL A 691 -10.81 -29.35 1.04
C VAL A 691 -11.93 -28.31 1.16
N ALA A 692 -12.69 -28.41 2.25
CA ALA A 692 -13.60 -27.36 2.69
C ALA A 692 -12.78 -26.27 3.40
N GLN A 693 -12.18 -25.36 2.63
CA GLN A 693 -11.78 -24.07 3.18
C GLN A 693 -13.04 -23.21 3.30
N ASP A 694 -13.74 -23.34 4.44
CA ASP A 694 -14.87 -22.47 4.74
C ASP A 694 -14.39 -21.00 4.75
N HIS A 695 -15.08 -20.16 3.98
CA HIS A 695 -14.76 -18.75 3.87
C HIS A 695 -15.04 -18.03 5.19
N VAL A 696 -14.01 -17.36 5.75
CA VAL A 696 -14.15 -16.50 6.94
C VAL A 696 -13.82 -15.06 6.58
N GLU A 697 -14.71 -14.46 5.79
CA GLU A 697 -14.94 -13.00 5.77
C GLU A 697 -16.41 -12.73 6.13
N ASP A 698 -16.77 -11.47 6.37
CA ASP A 698 -18.08 -11.01 6.87
C ASP A 698 -18.52 -11.59 8.24
N GLY A 699 -17.65 -11.41 9.23
CA GLY A 699 -17.99 -11.58 10.66
C GLY A 699 -18.35 -10.27 11.36
N ASP A 700 -19.61 -9.81 11.26
CA ASP A 700 -20.13 -8.78 12.17
C ASP A 700 -20.16 -9.30 13.61
N LEU A 701 -19.22 -8.84 14.45
CA LEU A 701 -19.11 -9.18 15.88
C LEU A 701 -20.19 -8.47 16.74
N GLY A 702 -21.41 -8.37 16.21
CA GLY A 702 -22.55 -7.65 16.79
C GLY A 702 -23.32 -8.39 17.89
N ALA A 703 -23.25 -9.74 17.97
CA ALA A 703 -24.11 -10.52 18.87
C ALA A 703 -23.53 -11.86 19.40
N ALA A 704 -22.63 -11.80 20.39
CA ALA A 704 -22.19 -13.00 21.14
C ALA A 704 -21.99 -12.76 22.66
N LEU A 705 -22.89 -12.01 23.31
CA LEU A 705 -22.85 -11.80 24.77
C LEU A 705 -24.10 -12.38 25.47
N VAL A 706 -24.17 -13.71 25.58
CA VAL A 706 -25.25 -14.42 26.28
C VAL A 706 -25.10 -14.22 27.80
N LEU A 707 -25.71 -13.15 28.31
CA LEU A 707 -25.82 -12.88 29.74
C LEU A 707 -26.78 -13.87 30.42
N ARG A 708 -26.30 -15.09 30.74
CA ARG A 708 -26.95 -15.93 31.74
C ARG A 708 -26.82 -15.27 33.12
N ARG A 709 -27.84 -14.53 33.51
CA ARG A 709 -28.15 -14.36 34.94
C ARG A 709 -28.50 -15.73 35.50
N ALA A 710 -27.68 -16.24 36.40
CA ALA A 710 -28.16 -17.13 37.43
C ALA A 710 -28.56 -16.25 38.62
N ASP A 711 -29.84 -16.20 38.96
CA ASP A 711 -30.29 -15.51 40.15
C ASP A 711 -29.89 -16.32 41.38
N LEU A 712 -29.11 -15.72 42.28
CA LEU A 712 -28.87 -16.22 43.62
C LEU A 712 -29.35 -15.18 44.62
N ARG A 713 -30.47 -15.50 45.28
CA ARG A 713 -30.86 -14.91 46.56
C ARG A 713 -30.77 -15.99 47.64
N ASP A 714 -30.23 -15.55 48.76
CA ASP A 714 -29.78 -16.31 49.93
C ASP A 714 -30.89 -16.35 51.02
N PRO A 715 -30.67 -16.90 52.23
CA PRO A 715 -30.23 -18.25 52.63
C PRO A 715 -31.39 -19.08 53.25
N ARG A 716 -31.13 -20.35 53.62
CA ARG A 716 -31.48 -21.03 54.91
C ARG A 716 -31.66 -22.56 54.77
N ALA A 717 -30.65 -23.36 55.14
CA ALA A 717 -30.84 -24.72 55.66
C ALA A 717 -29.54 -25.33 56.24
N GLY A 718 -29.67 -26.12 57.31
CA GLY A 718 -28.66 -27.02 57.89
C GLY A 718 -29.14 -27.52 59.27
N PRO A 719 -28.40 -28.41 59.98
CA PRO A 719 -27.34 -29.31 59.50
C PRO A 719 -27.49 -30.78 60.01
N ARG A 720 -27.33 -31.79 59.14
CA ARG A 720 -27.17 -33.24 59.48
C ARG A 720 -26.41 -33.94 58.33
N GLY A 721 -25.58 -34.97 58.50
CA GLY A 721 -24.99 -35.56 59.73
C GLY A 721 -24.50 -37.02 59.52
N GLY A 722 -23.18 -37.26 59.62
CA GLY A 722 -22.55 -38.61 59.58
C GLY A 722 -22.35 -39.24 58.18
N ALA A 723 -21.50 -40.26 57.98
CA ALA A 723 -20.44 -40.85 58.83
C ALA A 723 -19.52 -41.83 58.04
N ALA A 724 -18.32 -42.14 58.57
CA ALA A 724 -17.48 -43.34 58.30
C ALA A 724 -16.85 -43.51 56.88
N LEU A 725 -15.70 -44.19 56.68
CA LEU A 725 -14.79 -44.95 57.57
C LEU A 725 -13.29 -44.86 57.11
N LEU A 726 -12.39 -45.51 57.86
CA LEU A 726 -10.91 -45.38 57.91
C LEU A 726 -10.17 -46.61 57.28
N PRO A 727 -8.87 -46.93 57.56
CA PRO A 727 -7.62 -46.24 57.15
C PRO A 727 -6.52 -47.24 56.66
N ARG A 728 -5.24 -46.80 56.53
CA ARG A 728 -4.09 -47.51 57.17
C ARG A 728 -2.79 -46.66 57.30
N HIS A 729 -1.88 -47.13 58.17
CA HIS A 729 -0.65 -46.48 58.68
C HIS A 729 0.63 -46.98 57.95
N GLY A 730 1.85 -46.45 58.14
CA GLY A 730 2.33 -45.41 59.07
C GLY A 730 3.85 -45.16 59.01
N VAL A 731 4.43 -44.57 60.09
CA VAL A 731 5.84 -44.12 60.23
C VAL A 731 6.30 -44.37 61.68
N PRO A 732 7.50 -44.95 61.94
CA PRO A 732 8.72 -44.19 62.33
C PRO A 732 10.03 -44.80 61.73
N GLY A 733 11.23 -44.24 61.86
CA GLY A 733 11.72 -42.99 62.48
C GLY A 733 13.21 -43.12 62.91
N GLY A 734 14.06 -42.11 62.66
CA GLY A 734 15.52 -42.16 62.95
C GLY A 734 16.18 -40.77 63.04
N ARG A 735 17.38 -40.65 63.66
CA ARG A 735 17.99 -39.37 64.07
C ARG A 735 19.50 -39.23 63.77
N HIS A 736 19.98 -37.97 63.88
CA HIS A 736 21.36 -37.47 64.09
C HIS A 736 22.21 -37.20 62.81
N ARG A 737 22.62 -35.93 62.56
CA ARG A 737 23.84 -35.14 63.03
C ARG A 737 25.11 -35.56 62.26
N VAL A 738 26.11 -34.73 61.87
CA VAL A 738 26.76 -33.46 62.33
C VAL A 738 27.25 -32.70 61.05
N ARG A 739 27.08 -31.39 60.77
CA ARG A 739 27.57 -30.08 61.33
C ARG A 739 29.02 -29.66 60.95
N GLY A 740 29.21 -28.42 60.47
CA GLY A 740 30.52 -27.74 60.23
C GLY A 740 30.76 -27.42 58.74
N ASP A 741 30.92 -26.21 58.19
CA ASP A 741 31.28 -24.82 58.61
C ASP A 741 32.71 -24.38 58.21
N ARG A 742 32.82 -23.11 57.74
CA ARG A 742 34.02 -22.22 57.59
C ARG A 742 34.88 -22.19 56.31
N ARG A 743 34.70 -21.07 55.57
CA ARG A 743 35.69 -20.01 55.22
C ARG A 743 37.12 -20.37 54.73
N GLY A 744 37.50 -19.83 53.55
CA GLY A 744 38.91 -19.58 53.13
C GLY A 744 39.06 -19.36 51.61
N ARG A 745 38.95 -18.13 51.10
CA ARG A 745 40.06 -17.23 50.66
C ARG A 745 41.12 -17.84 49.71
N ALA A 746 41.04 -17.43 48.44
CA ALA A 746 42.12 -17.07 47.50
C ALA A 746 43.33 -18.01 47.27
N GLY A 747 43.52 -18.44 46.02
CA GLY A 747 44.74 -19.08 45.51
C GLY A 747 44.83 -19.03 43.97
N THR A 748 46.01 -18.67 43.45
CA THR A 748 46.33 -18.43 42.02
C THR A 748 46.62 -19.72 41.22
N PRO A 749 46.85 -19.69 39.88
CA PRO A 749 46.67 -20.85 39.00
C PRO A 749 47.94 -21.66 38.70
N CYS A 750 47.78 -22.84 38.08
CA CYS A 750 48.68 -23.39 37.04
C CYS A 750 48.07 -24.58 36.27
N CYS A 751 48.73 -25.00 35.19
CA CYS A 751 48.26 -26.06 34.27
C CYS A 751 49.12 -27.34 34.32
N GLY A 752 48.53 -28.48 33.94
CA GLY A 752 49.22 -29.69 33.44
C GLY A 752 48.34 -30.34 32.36
N VAL A 753 48.71 -30.62 31.11
CA VAL A 753 49.98 -30.86 30.37
C VAL A 753 50.38 -32.34 30.23
N GLY A 754 50.27 -32.85 28.99
CA GLY A 754 50.98 -34.03 28.49
C GLY A 754 50.32 -34.62 27.23
N ARG A 755 51.03 -35.05 26.17
CA ARG A 755 52.44 -34.90 25.73
C ARG A 755 52.43 -34.87 24.18
N ALA A 756 53.10 -33.91 23.52
CA ALA A 756 54.40 -34.06 22.80
C ALA A 756 54.40 -35.04 21.59
N ARG A 757 55.11 -34.82 20.47
CA ARG A 757 56.38 -34.08 20.24
C ARG A 757 56.44 -33.25 18.94
N ARG A 758 57.46 -32.38 18.87
CA ARG A 758 57.97 -31.52 17.76
C ARG A 758 59.41 -32.02 17.37
N PRO A 759 60.32 -31.32 16.65
CA PRO A 759 60.36 -29.95 16.04
C PRO A 759 60.49 -30.01 14.49
N ARG A 760 60.87 -29.00 13.67
CA ARG A 760 61.43 -27.61 13.77
C ARG A 760 60.68 -26.71 12.74
N GLY A 761 60.92 -25.41 12.51
CA GLY A 761 61.78 -24.37 13.13
C GLY A 761 63.07 -24.02 12.35
N PRO A 762 63.49 -22.73 12.20
CA PRO A 762 62.82 -21.42 12.35
C PRO A 762 62.74 -20.64 10.98
N GLY A 763 62.35 -19.36 10.82
CA GLY A 763 61.72 -18.36 11.70
C GLY A 763 61.75 -16.91 11.13
N LEU A 764 61.13 -15.95 11.86
CA LEU A 764 61.23 -14.47 11.79
C LEU A 764 60.57 -13.67 10.62
N ARG A 765 60.39 -12.36 10.86
CA ARG A 765 59.73 -11.27 10.06
C ARG A 765 60.77 -10.13 9.81
N PRO A 766 60.47 -8.88 9.32
CA PRO A 766 59.24 -8.26 8.78
C PRO A 766 59.40 -7.34 7.50
N HIS A 767 58.27 -6.75 7.02
CA HIS A 767 58.02 -5.41 6.38
C HIS A 767 59.11 -4.59 5.60
N PRO A 768 58.75 -3.56 4.78
CA PRO A 768 57.64 -3.42 3.79
C PRO A 768 58.02 -2.60 2.49
N LEU A 769 57.06 -2.42 1.55
CA LEU A 769 57.02 -1.37 0.48
C LEU A 769 58.14 -1.40 -0.62
N PRO A 770 58.05 -0.61 -1.72
CA PRO A 770 56.90 -0.28 -2.58
C PRO A 770 57.19 -0.37 -4.12
N GLU A 771 56.17 -0.03 -4.93
CA GLU A 771 56.23 0.45 -6.34
C GLU A 771 56.76 -0.44 -7.49
N GLY A 772 56.18 -0.23 -8.69
CA GLY A 772 56.54 -0.94 -9.92
C GLY A 772 55.48 -0.82 -11.03
N ARG A 773 55.58 0.21 -11.90
CA ARG A 773 54.67 0.42 -13.06
C ARG A 773 55.20 -0.29 -14.32
N ARG A 774 54.27 -0.80 -15.16
CA ARG A 774 54.47 -1.37 -16.52
C ARG A 774 55.17 -2.76 -16.51
N GLY A 775 54.85 -3.70 -17.42
CA GLY A 775 53.71 -3.75 -18.34
C GLY A 775 53.88 -4.71 -19.53
N ALA A 776 52.78 -5.38 -19.91
CA ALA A 776 52.50 -6.04 -21.20
C ALA A 776 53.22 -7.34 -21.62
N ARG A 777 52.50 -8.08 -22.49
CA ARG A 777 52.92 -9.06 -23.53
C ARG A 777 53.20 -10.55 -23.18
N LEU A 778 52.79 -11.37 -24.17
CA LEU A 778 53.14 -12.77 -24.50
C LEU A 778 52.60 -13.84 -23.51
N VAL A 779 51.95 -14.96 -23.88
CA VAL A 779 51.92 -15.91 -25.04
C VAL A 779 52.75 -17.19 -24.80
N ALA A 780 52.21 -18.33 -25.27
CA ALA A 780 52.81 -19.67 -25.39
C ALA A 780 52.87 -20.59 -24.13
N ALA A 781 51.74 -21.27 -23.95
CA ALA A 781 51.53 -22.69 -23.62
C ALA A 781 52.71 -23.70 -23.47
N GLY A 782 52.48 -24.68 -22.58
CA GLY A 782 53.12 -26.01 -22.53
C GLY A 782 52.84 -26.71 -21.18
N GLY A 783 52.48 -28.00 -21.08
CA GLY A 783 52.16 -29.00 -22.10
C GLY A 783 51.86 -30.40 -21.49
N GLY A 784 51.40 -31.36 -22.30
CA GLY A 784 51.15 -32.79 -21.95
C GLY A 784 49.79 -33.07 -21.28
N GLY A 785 49.11 -34.21 -21.48
CA GLY A 785 49.23 -35.34 -22.43
C GLY A 785 47.84 -36.01 -22.56
N ALA A 786 47.38 -36.54 -23.71
CA ALA A 786 47.85 -37.73 -24.45
C ALA A 786 47.65 -39.05 -23.66
N ALA A 787 46.95 -40.09 -24.16
CA ALA A 787 46.23 -40.32 -25.44
C ALA A 787 44.95 -41.17 -25.17
N GLU A 788 44.25 -41.94 -26.04
CA GLU A 788 44.42 -42.40 -27.43
C GLU A 788 43.05 -42.93 -27.98
N GLY A 789 42.71 -43.02 -29.29
CA GLY A 789 43.39 -42.43 -30.46
C GLY A 789 43.01 -42.93 -31.88
N GLY A 790 42.04 -43.85 -32.11
CA GLY A 790 41.85 -44.46 -33.45
C GLY A 790 40.41 -44.68 -33.95
N GLY A 791 40.13 -44.59 -35.27
CA GLY A 791 41.01 -44.14 -36.38
C GLY A 791 40.45 -44.39 -37.81
N GLN A 792 41.23 -43.97 -38.84
CA GLN A 792 41.04 -44.22 -40.30
C GLN A 792 39.92 -43.42 -41.03
N ARG A 793 39.99 -43.06 -42.35
CA ARG A 793 41.06 -43.01 -43.38
C ARG A 793 40.60 -42.18 -44.63
N GLN A 794 41.53 -41.46 -45.30
CA GLN A 794 41.55 -41.08 -46.75
C GLN A 794 40.38 -40.20 -47.30
N GLY A 795 40.42 -39.55 -48.48
CA GLY A 795 41.51 -39.20 -49.42
C GLY A 795 41.04 -38.80 -50.86
N ARG A 796 41.83 -37.96 -51.57
CA ARG A 796 41.84 -37.59 -53.03
C ARG A 796 40.87 -36.53 -53.65
N GLN A 797 41.50 -35.60 -54.39
CA GLN A 797 41.25 -35.13 -55.80
C GLN A 797 39.77 -34.99 -56.29
N GLY A 798 39.24 -33.85 -56.75
CA GLY A 798 39.78 -32.86 -57.71
C GLY A 798 39.06 -32.94 -59.08
N ARG A 799 38.54 -31.80 -59.60
CA ARG A 799 38.24 -31.55 -61.04
C ARG A 799 37.88 -30.06 -61.26
N ALA A 800 38.03 -29.57 -62.50
CA ALA A 800 37.75 -28.18 -62.88
C ALA A 800 37.24 -28.03 -64.32
N HIS A 801 36.25 -27.15 -64.52
CA HIS A 801 35.80 -26.55 -65.79
C HIS A 801 35.07 -25.23 -65.42
N GLY A 802 35.08 -24.14 -66.20
CA GLY A 802 35.86 -23.82 -67.40
C GLY A 802 35.24 -22.64 -68.18
N CYS A 803 35.94 -21.51 -68.32
CA CYS A 803 35.52 -20.24 -68.97
C CYS A 803 34.30 -19.53 -68.29
N GLY A 804 34.13 -18.20 -68.24
CA GLY A 804 34.92 -17.02 -68.64
C GLY A 804 34.31 -15.75 -67.98
N HIS A 805 34.59 -14.48 -68.33
CA HIS A 805 35.55 -13.91 -69.30
C HIS A 805 35.89 -12.42 -68.97
N ARG A 806 36.13 -11.57 -69.98
CA ARG A 806 36.58 -10.15 -69.99
C ARG A 806 35.40 -9.14 -70.02
N LEU A 807 35.47 -7.82 -69.75
CA LEU A 807 36.44 -6.86 -69.15
C LEU A 807 35.73 -5.51 -68.80
N ARG A 808 36.44 -4.49 -68.27
CA ARG A 808 35.99 -3.08 -68.01
C ARG A 808 36.32 -2.15 -69.23
N PRO A 809 36.39 -0.78 -69.22
CA PRO A 809 35.89 0.31 -68.31
C PRO A 809 35.37 1.66 -68.96
N VAL A 810 34.43 2.37 -68.30
CA VAL A 810 34.34 3.88 -68.09
C VAL A 810 34.33 4.82 -69.37
N PRO A 811 34.37 6.18 -69.28
CA PRO A 811 33.27 7.18 -69.24
C PRO A 811 32.87 7.90 -70.56
N GLY A 812 31.79 8.71 -70.55
CA GLY A 812 31.32 9.60 -71.65
C GLY A 812 30.63 10.91 -71.17
N VAL A 813 30.44 11.92 -72.04
CA VAL A 813 30.17 13.35 -71.68
C VAL A 813 29.35 14.17 -72.73
N HIS A 814 28.56 15.18 -72.26
CA HIS A 814 27.94 16.32 -73.00
C HIS A 814 26.74 16.05 -73.96
N ARG A 815 25.87 17.02 -74.37
CA ARG A 815 25.78 18.51 -74.18
C ARG A 815 24.32 19.07 -74.30
N GLN A 816 24.04 20.20 -73.61
CA GLN A 816 23.14 21.39 -73.87
C GLN A 816 21.88 21.30 -74.78
N GLY A 817 20.85 22.16 -74.66
CA GLY A 817 20.54 23.38 -73.87
C GLY A 817 19.11 23.88 -74.24
N ARG A 818 18.54 25.07 -73.96
CA ARG A 818 18.88 26.38 -73.29
C ARG A 818 17.55 26.91 -72.66
N GLY A 819 17.33 28.14 -72.15
CA GLY A 819 18.11 29.39 -72.01
C GLY A 819 17.44 30.39 -71.02
N ALA A 820 18.06 31.56 -70.78
CA ALA A 820 17.71 32.60 -69.76
C ALA A 820 17.77 34.04 -70.40
N PRO A 821 18.00 35.23 -69.75
CA PRO A 821 18.40 35.64 -68.37
C PRO A 821 17.41 36.69 -67.74
N SER A 822 17.67 37.82 -67.01
CA SER A 822 18.85 38.60 -66.56
C SER A 822 18.57 39.70 -65.48
N HIS A 823 19.52 39.92 -64.56
CA HIS A 823 20.03 41.16 -63.90
C HIS A 823 19.16 42.31 -63.28
N GLU A 824 19.24 42.44 -61.93
CA GLU A 824 19.89 43.52 -61.09
C GLU A 824 19.63 45.05 -61.29
N PRO A 825 19.96 45.98 -60.32
CA PRO A 825 20.64 45.85 -58.99
C PRO A 825 20.07 46.67 -57.76
N ALA A 826 20.76 46.56 -56.60
CA ALA A 826 21.08 47.61 -55.58
C ALA A 826 20.11 48.16 -54.46
N ARG A 827 20.37 47.71 -53.21
CA ARG A 827 20.60 48.43 -51.90
C ARG A 827 19.55 49.37 -51.19
N PRO A 828 19.66 49.60 -49.84
CA PRO A 828 18.70 50.32 -48.95
C PRO A 828 19.17 51.78 -48.62
N PRO A 829 18.63 52.57 -47.63
CA PRO A 829 17.62 52.33 -46.56
C PRO A 829 16.58 53.48 -46.31
N GLY A 830 15.79 53.43 -45.21
CA GLY A 830 15.04 54.62 -44.73
C GLY A 830 14.11 54.44 -43.50
N VAL A 831 14.14 55.40 -42.56
CA VAL A 831 13.19 55.59 -41.43
C VAL A 831 12.96 57.10 -41.23
N PRO A 832 11.71 57.62 -41.25
CA PRO A 832 11.28 58.42 -40.09
C PRO A 832 9.77 58.44 -39.75
N ARG A 833 9.50 58.27 -38.45
CA ARG A 833 8.56 59.00 -37.57
C ARG A 833 7.49 59.99 -38.14
N ARG A 834 6.28 59.83 -37.57
CA ARG A 834 5.41 60.82 -36.87
C ARG A 834 4.31 61.65 -37.60
N ARG A 835 3.15 61.65 -36.91
CA ARG A 835 2.20 62.74 -36.56
C ARG A 835 1.08 63.13 -37.55
N GLY A 836 -0.10 63.32 -36.95
CA GLY A 836 -1.26 64.08 -37.46
C GLY A 836 -2.24 63.24 -38.29
N ALA A 837 -3.56 63.52 -38.28
CA ALA A 837 -4.38 64.23 -37.29
C ALA A 837 -5.88 63.84 -37.48
N ARG A 838 -6.68 64.05 -36.42
CA ARG A 838 -8.16 64.17 -36.46
C ARG A 838 -8.59 65.37 -37.37
N PRO A 839 -9.84 65.49 -37.88
CA PRO A 839 -11.07 65.31 -37.08
C PRO A 839 -12.41 64.89 -37.76
N ALA A 840 -13.40 64.62 -36.88
CA ALA A 840 -14.86 64.90 -36.95
C ALA A 840 -15.74 64.40 -38.13
N GLY A 841 -17.04 64.12 -37.91
CA GLY A 841 -17.78 64.07 -36.63
C GLY A 841 -19.31 64.21 -36.74
N GLY A 842 -20.01 64.08 -35.60
CA GLY A 842 -21.48 64.21 -35.45
C GLY A 842 -22.24 62.87 -35.62
N GLY A 843 -23.29 62.55 -34.87
CA GLY A 843 -23.92 63.19 -33.68
C GLY A 843 -25.14 62.34 -33.24
N GLY A 844 -25.71 62.44 -32.04
CA GLY A 844 -25.39 63.22 -30.83
C GLY A 844 -26.46 63.01 -29.72
N ALA A 845 -26.47 63.88 -28.70
CA ALA A 845 -27.59 64.17 -27.74
C ALA A 845 -28.04 63.08 -26.72
N ASP A 846 -28.45 63.39 -25.47
CA ASP A 846 -28.17 64.55 -24.58
C ASP A 846 -28.56 64.24 -23.09
N ARG A 847 -27.97 64.96 -22.12
CA ARG A 847 -28.34 65.26 -20.69
C ARG A 847 -29.02 64.21 -19.76
N GLY A 848 -28.72 64.15 -18.45
CA GLY A 848 -27.66 64.81 -17.65
C GLY A 848 -27.89 64.88 -16.12
N HIS A 849 -26.82 65.15 -15.34
CA HIS A 849 -26.74 65.75 -13.97
C HIS A 849 -27.44 65.10 -12.74
N PRO A 850 -27.04 65.42 -11.46
CA PRO A 850 -25.73 65.91 -10.95
C PRO A 850 -25.24 65.31 -9.59
N ALA A 851 -24.00 65.66 -9.18
CA ALA A 851 -23.50 65.83 -7.78
C ALA A 851 -23.34 64.61 -6.82
N ALA A 852 -22.49 64.61 -5.76
CA ALA A 852 -21.26 65.35 -5.41
C ALA A 852 -20.55 64.76 -4.14
N LEU A 853 -19.43 65.38 -3.69
CA LEU A 853 -18.54 65.11 -2.53
C LEU A 853 -17.54 63.93 -2.71
N ARG A 854 -16.22 64.00 -2.39
CA ARG A 854 -15.36 64.61 -1.31
C ARG A 854 -15.27 63.71 -0.05
N LEU A 855 -14.11 63.50 0.63
CA LEU A 855 -12.74 64.11 0.59
C LEU A 855 -11.68 63.19 1.28
N GLY A 856 -10.37 63.45 1.10
CA GLY A 856 -9.21 62.79 1.80
C GLY A 856 -8.58 61.59 1.06
N GLY A 857 -7.28 61.26 1.13
CA GLY A 857 -6.13 61.75 1.94
C GLY A 857 -5.60 60.64 2.89
N ASP A 858 -4.31 60.26 2.97
CA ASP A 858 -3.10 60.80 2.32
C ASP A 858 -1.91 59.79 2.24
N VAL A 859 -0.80 60.24 1.63
CA VAL A 859 0.52 59.62 1.32
C VAL A 859 1.22 58.69 2.36
N ALA A 860 1.76 57.54 1.90
CA ALA A 860 3.14 57.00 2.11
C ALA A 860 3.26 55.58 1.46
N ARG A 861 4.26 55.12 0.68
CA ARG A 861 5.73 55.26 0.54
C ARG A 861 6.59 54.54 1.60
N GLY A 862 7.31 53.51 1.13
CA GLY A 862 8.44 52.84 1.78
C GLY A 862 8.20 51.35 2.04
N ALA A 863 9.10 50.39 1.83
CA ALA A 863 10.29 50.22 0.97
C ALA A 863 10.93 48.89 1.42
N LEU A 864 11.30 48.00 0.48
CA LEU A 864 12.25 46.89 0.69
C LEU A 864 13.66 47.46 0.98
N PRO A 865 14.63 46.72 1.58
CA PRO A 865 14.93 45.29 1.38
C PRO A 865 14.20 44.30 2.29
#